data_AF-A0A6I4I4J6-F1
#
_entry.id   AF-A0A6I4I4J6-F1
#
_cell.length_a   1.000
_cell.length_b   1.000
_cell.length_c   1.000
_cell.angle_alpha   90.00
_cell.angle_beta   90.00
_cell.angle_gamma   90.00
#
_symmetry.space_group_name_H-M   'P 1'
#
loop_
_entity.id
_entity.type
_entity.pdbx_description
1 polymer ?
#
loop_
_entity_poly.entity_id
_entity_poly.type
_entity_poly.pdbx_seq_one_letter_code
_entity_poly.pdbx_strand_id
1 'polypeptide(L)'
;MKKLTKYLLIGCVGLSSSVHTAIGQTVGKTTQRPDLEKIFRNPPYAAKSWAIWYWMQASASKAGITADLEAMKNAGLGGAYLMTIKGVANPPYITPPVEQLSPLWWDMVKFSMQEADRLGLKMGMHVSDGFALAGGPWITPELSMQKVVFSKTMVSGGTKFNDTLQRPESYKGYYKDISVLAYPSPVGAGISSNTVKPKVTTSLPSTDVQFLAEAGNKKTFATTDSCWVQLEFAKPFLCRSLVVHTASPNYQAQRLRIEVSDDGKVFRKAGHLLPPRHGWQDAGIDVTHAITPTTAKYFRFYYNREGSEPGAEDLDFAKWKQSLKITGIELSSDPRISQFEGKTGEVWRVSKNTTAEQLPAELCINKDKIIDLTDKLDASGRLNWKAPAGNWTILRIGHTSTGHTNATGGKGAGLECDKFNPVAVKMQFDNWYGEAWKQIGPELASRVLKVFHMDSWECGSQNWSAGFAQEFKQRRGYDLMAYLPVMAGVPVESAAKSEQVLADVRQTIAELIVDKFYVTLANLAHQKGCTFTAESVAPTMVSDGLLHYNIADVTMGEFWLNSPTHDKPNDMLDAISGGHIYGKNIIQSESYTELRTMWNEHPSMLKALGDRNLALGINKIDYHVNMHNPWIDRKPGMTLDGIGLFMQRDQTWYKPGRAWVEYVNRCQALLQQGHPVTDIAVFTGEETPRRSLLPDRLIPTLPGLFGAERVAREKERLANKGLPMRTIPIGVNSSSNMLGSEDLIDPLRGYKYDSFNLDALMRLAKVNNGRVELPGGASYKVLVIPGSTQMLPNGAVRSAAVVNKLNQLIADGATIIYHPETGPALKQSGKGKLIIGQYQQPDFSSIGLVKDFVATEKGRAADSVAWTHRSGGDFEVYFISNQLSAKRKLEVSLRLSNQKPELFDPLTGETFEAQGWKIENSRILVPVELEAGGAVFVVLRTPTKSLANAVKTKPAVQNVQTLSTAWTVSFDPKLGGPKAPVKWNALQDWSLSADSTIRYYSGTAVYTQNFNWKANAKPGESVWLNLGRVDNLAEVIVNGVPCGVAWTAPYRVDITKALKPGKNEIKIEVTNTWANRLMGDHRLPKEKQITWTNAPYRLEGKPLLPAGLMGPVVLEKVWR
;
A
#
# COMPACT_ATOMS: atom_id res chain seq x y z
N MET A 1 -5.54 63.34 -13.89
CA MET A 1 -5.23 64.29 -14.98
C MET A 1 -4.24 63.63 -15.95
N LYS A 2 -4.59 63.60 -17.26
CA LYS A 2 -3.77 63.50 -18.51
C LYS A 2 -2.57 62.50 -18.54
N LYS A 3 -2.66 61.37 -19.27
CA LYS A 3 -2.41 61.14 -20.72
C LYS A 3 -0.92 60.98 -21.14
N LEU A 4 -0.60 59.75 -21.60
CA LEU A 4 0.11 59.37 -22.86
C LEU A 4 1.64 59.60 -23.03
N THR A 5 2.42 58.52 -23.33
CA THR A 5 3.12 58.22 -24.63
C THR A 5 4.51 57.51 -24.54
N LYS A 6 4.57 56.29 -25.13
CA LYS A 6 5.61 55.57 -25.95
C LYS A 6 7.15 55.61 -25.72
N TYR A 7 7.69 54.40 -25.52
CA TYR A 7 8.76 53.62 -26.22
C TYR A 7 10.24 54.08 -26.41
N LEU A 8 11.14 53.15 -25.97
CA LEU A 8 12.37 52.58 -26.60
C LEU A 8 13.75 53.29 -26.46
N LEU A 9 14.69 52.77 -25.65
CA LEU A 9 15.86 51.91 -26.03
C LEU A 9 16.90 51.70 -24.88
N ILE A 10 17.24 50.42 -24.62
CA ILE A 10 18.52 49.77 -24.23
C ILE A 10 19.39 50.29 -23.06
N GLY A 11 19.68 49.38 -22.09
CA GLY A 11 21.03 49.23 -21.52
C GLY A 11 21.18 48.93 -20.01
N CYS A 12 21.63 47.71 -19.70
CA CYS A 12 22.44 47.29 -18.53
C CYS A 12 21.80 46.83 -17.18
N VAL A 13 21.94 45.52 -16.97
CA VAL A 13 22.45 44.78 -15.78
C VAL A 13 21.84 45.07 -14.40
N GLY A 14 21.18 44.04 -13.84
CA GLY A 14 20.85 43.95 -12.42
C GLY A 14 20.08 42.67 -12.07
N LEU A 15 20.80 41.58 -11.81
CA LEU A 15 20.29 40.33 -11.23
C LEU A 15 19.77 40.60 -9.81
N SER A 16 18.47 40.42 -9.55
CA SER A 16 17.95 39.99 -8.25
C SER A 16 16.44 39.65 -8.30
N SER A 17 16.10 38.51 -7.69
CA SER A 17 14.79 38.11 -7.15
C SER A 17 13.53 38.29 -8.02
N SER A 18 13.18 37.26 -8.81
CA SER A 18 11.82 37.10 -9.32
C SER A 18 10.97 36.29 -8.34
N VAL A 19 10.13 37.03 -7.64
CA VAL A 19 8.97 36.61 -6.84
C VAL A 19 8.10 35.61 -7.61
N HIS A 20 7.76 34.49 -6.96
CA HIS A 20 6.69 33.59 -7.40
C HIS A 20 5.34 34.32 -7.29
N THR A 21 4.98 35.06 -8.32
CA THR A 21 3.62 35.59 -8.46
C THR A 21 2.78 34.45 -9.02
N ALA A 22 2.02 33.80 -8.14
CA ALA A 22 0.98 32.88 -8.53
C ALA A 22 0.06 33.58 -9.53
N ILE A 23 0.03 33.08 -10.77
CA ILE A 23 -1.02 33.41 -11.73
C ILE A 23 -2.28 32.74 -11.17
N GLY A 24 -2.97 33.46 -10.28
CA GLY A 24 -4.36 33.18 -9.95
C GLY A 24 -5.17 33.44 -11.21
N GLN A 25 -5.41 32.39 -12.00
CA GLN A 25 -6.54 32.39 -12.91
C GLN A 25 -7.79 32.54 -12.04
N THR A 26 -8.35 33.75 -12.01
CA THR A 26 -9.74 33.97 -11.64
C THR A 26 -10.60 33.09 -12.53
N VAL A 27 -11.03 31.95 -11.99
CA VAL A 27 -12.02 31.08 -12.63
C VAL A 27 -13.38 31.77 -12.51
N GLY A 28 -13.63 32.70 -13.43
CA GLY A 28 -14.99 32.99 -13.86
C GLY A 28 -15.45 31.83 -14.74
N LYS A 29 -16.05 30.80 -14.15
CA LYS A 29 -16.85 29.83 -14.89
C LYS A 29 -18.10 29.53 -14.09
N THR A 30 -19.23 29.99 -14.60
CA THR A 30 -20.54 29.34 -14.44
C THR A 30 -20.39 27.87 -14.81
N THR A 31 -20.06 27.02 -13.84
CA THR A 31 -20.00 25.57 -14.02
C THR A 31 -21.43 25.05 -14.08
N GLN A 32 -21.87 24.72 -15.28
CA GLN A 32 -23.08 23.97 -15.51
C GLN A 32 -23.03 22.69 -14.66
N ARG A 33 -24.10 22.43 -13.91
CA ARG A 33 -24.25 21.25 -13.04
C ARG A 33 -23.87 19.97 -13.80
N PRO A 34 -23.03 19.08 -13.23
CA PRO A 34 -22.76 17.80 -13.88
C PRO A 34 -24.06 17.01 -13.97
N ASP A 35 -24.38 16.52 -15.17
CA ASP A 35 -25.48 15.59 -15.36
C ASP A 35 -25.03 14.21 -14.85
N LEU A 36 -25.27 13.98 -13.56
CA LEU A 36 -24.86 12.75 -12.86
C LEU A 36 -25.47 11.50 -13.50
N GLU A 37 -26.69 11.60 -14.05
CA GLU A 37 -27.32 10.45 -14.70
C GLU A 37 -26.63 10.13 -16.03
N LYS A 38 -26.34 11.15 -16.84
CA LYS A 38 -25.60 10.98 -18.09
C LYS A 38 -24.20 10.43 -17.85
N ILE A 39 -23.48 10.94 -16.85
CA ILE A 39 -22.13 10.48 -16.48
C ILE A 39 -22.17 9.04 -15.94
N PHE A 40 -23.19 8.68 -15.17
CA PHE A 40 -23.35 7.33 -14.65
C PHE A 40 -23.68 6.31 -15.75
N ARG A 41 -24.59 6.65 -16.68
CA ARG A 41 -24.96 5.79 -17.81
C ARG A 41 -23.86 5.69 -18.86
N ASN A 42 -23.11 6.78 -19.06
CA ASN A 42 -22.01 6.86 -20.01
C ASN A 42 -20.74 7.40 -19.32
N PRO A 43 -20.01 6.53 -18.59
CA PRO A 43 -18.80 6.92 -17.87
C PRO A 43 -17.80 7.64 -18.76
N PRO A 44 -17.28 8.82 -18.34
CA PRO A 44 -16.27 9.55 -19.09
C PRO A 44 -14.93 8.80 -19.09
N TYR A 45 -14.00 9.21 -19.96
CA TYR A 45 -12.67 8.62 -20.03
C TYR A 45 -11.93 8.58 -18.68
N ALA A 46 -12.02 9.65 -17.89
CA ALA A 46 -11.40 9.75 -16.57
C ALA A 46 -11.87 8.63 -15.61
N ALA A 47 -13.11 8.15 -15.78
CA ALA A 47 -13.71 7.10 -14.97
C ALA A 47 -13.41 5.68 -15.46
N LYS A 48 -12.69 5.49 -16.58
CA LYS A 48 -12.37 4.15 -17.08
C LYS A 48 -11.22 3.52 -16.30
N SER A 49 -11.34 2.29 -15.82
CA SER A 49 -10.22 1.55 -15.21
C SER A 49 -9.07 1.32 -16.19
N TRP A 50 -7.89 1.08 -15.65
CA TRP A 50 -6.67 0.79 -16.39
C TRP A 50 -6.11 -0.56 -15.95
N ALA A 51 -5.03 -1.02 -16.58
CA ALA A 51 -4.33 -2.22 -16.18
C ALA A 51 -2.82 -1.99 -16.12
N ILE A 52 -2.17 -2.63 -15.16
CA ILE A 52 -0.72 -2.79 -15.19
C ILE A 52 -0.42 -3.86 -16.24
N TRP A 53 0.40 -3.53 -17.25
CA TRP A 53 0.69 -4.39 -18.40
C TRP A 53 2.14 -4.81 -18.42
N TYR A 54 2.37 -6.05 -17.98
CA TYR A 54 3.71 -6.60 -17.78
C TYR A 54 4.20 -7.41 -18.97
N TRP A 55 5.40 -7.08 -19.44
CA TRP A 55 6.17 -7.87 -20.41
C TRP A 55 7.20 -8.72 -19.68
N MET A 56 7.00 -10.03 -19.69
CA MET A 56 7.81 -10.98 -18.91
C MET A 56 9.02 -11.46 -19.71
N GLN A 57 10.20 -11.45 -19.08
CA GLN A 57 11.43 -12.10 -19.54
C GLN A 57 11.75 -11.88 -21.02
N ALA A 58 11.76 -10.62 -21.45
CA ALA A 58 12.07 -10.24 -22.84
C ALA A 58 11.20 -10.96 -23.89
N SER A 59 9.94 -11.26 -23.55
CA SER A 59 9.06 -12.09 -24.38
C SER A 59 7.84 -11.31 -24.87
N ALA A 60 8.04 -10.48 -25.91
CA ALA A 60 6.97 -9.71 -26.54
C ALA A 60 6.80 -9.98 -28.04
N SER A 61 5.57 -9.90 -28.56
CA SER A 61 5.30 -10.02 -29.99
C SER A 61 4.25 -9.00 -30.47
N LYS A 62 4.37 -8.52 -31.72
CA LYS A 62 3.39 -7.59 -32.31
C LYS A 62 1.98 -8.16 -32.31
N ALA A 63 1.83 -9.44 -32.66
CA ALA A 63 0.54 -10.11 -32.67
C ALA A 63 -0.10 -10.16 -31.26
N GLY A 64 0.68 -10.47 -30.23
CA GLY A 64 0.21 -10.43 -28.85
C GLY A 64 -0.12 -9.01 -28.38
N ILE A 65 0.67 -8.01 -28.79
CA ILE A 65 0.46 -6.60 -28.44
C ILE A 65 -0.88 -6.10 -28.99
N THR A 66 -1.13 -6.32 -30.28
CA THR A 66 -2.42 -6.00 -30.90
C THR A 66 -3.56 -6.71 -30.18
N ALA A 67 -3.42 -8.02 -29.92
CA ALA A 67 -4.46 -8.80 -29.26
C ALA A 67 -4.76 -8.32 -27.83
N ASP A 68 -3.74 -7.93 -27.06
CA ASP A 68 -3.90 -7.39 -25.71
C ASP A 68 -4.61 -6.04 -25.73
N LEU A 69 -4.14 -5.09 -26.53
CA LEU A 69 -4.71 -3.74 -26.55
C LEU A 69 -6.14 -3.73 -27.11
N GLU A 70 -6.44 -4.56 -28.11
CA GLU A 70 -7.82 -4.76 -28.58
C GLU A 70 -8.70 -5.38 -27.50
N ALA A 71 -8.19 -6.37 -26.76
CA ALA A 71 -8.90 -6.97 -25.64
C ALA A 71 -9.15 -5.93 -24.53
N MET A 72 -8.17 -5.11 -24.16
CA MET A 72 -8.33 -4.02 -23.18
C MET A 72 -9.39 -3.01 -23.64
N LYS A 73 -9.34 -2.58 -24.90
CA LYS A 73 -10.34 -1.67 -25.49
C LYS A 73 -11.74 -2.27 -25.43
N ASN A 74 -11.89 -3.53 -25.82
CA ASN A 74 -13.18 -4.23 -25.84
C ASN A 74 -13.74 -4.50 -24.43
N ALA A 75 -12.87 -4.68 -23.43
CA ALA A 75 -13.27 -4.78 -22.03
C ALA A 75 -13.71 -3.43 -21.44
N GLY A 76 -13.43 -2.30 -22.11
CA GLY A 76 -13.81 -0.96 -21.66
C GLY A 76 -12.73 -0.24 -20.85
N LEU A 77 -11.48 -0.72 -20.87
CA LEU A 77 -10.36 -0.06 -20.21
C LEU A 77 -9.98 1.26 -20.91
N GLY A 78 -9.42 2.18 -20.13
CA GLY A 78 -8.98 3.50 -20.59
C GLY A 78 -7.51 3.55 -21.03
N GLY A 79 -6.69 2.62 -20.55
CA GLY A 79 -5.26 2.63 -20.79
C GLY A 79 -4.52 1.52 -20.04
N ALA A 80 -3.20 1.54 -20.16
CA ALA A 80 -2.32 0.59 -19.48
C ALA A 80 -0.97 1.20 -19.09
N TYR A 81 -0.36 0.66 -18.03
CA TYR A 81 1.01 0.96 -17.61
C TYR A 81 1.93 -0.09 -18.22
N LEU A 82 2.72 0.28 -19.22
CA LEU A 82 3.69 -0.64 -19.82
C LEU A 82 4.93 -0.74 -18.92
N MET A 83 5.16 -1.94 -18.38
CA MET A 83 6.28 -2.26 -17.50
C MET A 83 6.90 -3.60 -17.91
N THR A 84 8.22 -3.71 -17.79
CA THR A 84 8.97 -4.90 -18.21
C THR A 84 9.56 -5.58 -16.98
N ILE A 85 9.44 -6.90 -16.90
CA ILE A 85 9.87 -7.67 -15.72
C ILE A 85 10.86 -8.75 -16.16
N LYS A 86 12.03 -8.77 -15.53
CA LYS A 86 13.19 -9.64 -15.75
C LYS A 86 13.78 -9.57 -17.17
N GLY A 87 15.00 -10.10 -17.30
CA GLY A 87 15.71 -10.23 -18.59
C GLY A 87 15.36 -11.52 -19.33
N VAL A 88 16.13 -11.83 -20.38
CA VAL A 88 15.93 -13.03 -21.20
C VAL A 88 15.91 -14.30 -20.34
N ALA A 89 14.88 -15.13 -20.51
CA ALA A 89 14.80 -16.44 -19.89
C ALA A 89 15.91 -17.37 -20.41
N ASN A 90 16.28 -18.40 -19.64
CA ASN A 90 17.21 -19.44 -20.10
C ASN A 90 16.55 -20.83 -20.04
N PRO A 91 16.22 -21.47 -21.19
CA PRO A 91 16.33 -20.93 -22.55
C PRO A 91 15.30 -19.79 -22.82
N PRO A 92 15.50 -18.95 -23.86
CA PRO A 92 14.54 -17.90 -24.21
C PRO A 92 13.17 -18.46 -24.56
N TYR A 93 12.10 -17.77 -24.16
CA TYR A 93 10.73 -18.17 -24.52
C TYR A 93 10.39 -17.89 -25.98
N ILE A 94 10.92 -16.80 -26.54
CA ILE A 94 10.75 -16.42 -27.96
C ILE A 94 12.11 -16.15 -28.61
N THR A 95 12.17 -16.30 -29.93
CA THR A 95 13.38 -16.09 -30.73
C THR A 95 13.07 -15.16 -31.91
N PRO A 96 13.81 -14.04 -32.09
CA PRO A 96 14.79 -13.49 -31.14
C PRO A 96 14.11 -12.95 -29.86
N PRO A 97 14.81 -12.92 -28.71
CA PRO A 97 14.30 -12.28 -27.50
C PRO A 97 14.20 -10.76 -27.66
N VAL A 98 13.15 -10.16 -27.09
CA VAL A 98 12.89 -8.71 -27.10
C VAL A 98 13.47 -8.08 -25.84
N GLU A 99 14.80 -8.10 -25.74
CA GLU A 99 15.54 -7.64 -24.56
C GLU A 99 15.46 -6.12 -24.40
N GLN A 100 15.19 -5.64 -23.18
CA GLN A 100 15.04 -4.21 -22.84
C GLN A 100 16.22 -3.38 -23.36
N LEU A 101 15.95 -2.14 -23.76
CA LEU A 101 16.89 -1.19 -24.37
C LEU A 101 17.46 -1.60 -25.75
N SER A 102 17.17 -2.80 -26.26
CA SER A 102 17.57 -3.19 -27.62
C SER A 102 16.73 -2.46 -28.69
N PRO A 103 17.24 -2.33 -29.94
CA PRO A 103 16.45 -1.76 -31.04
C PRO A 103 15.12 -2.50 -31.27
N LEU A 104 15.12 -3.82 -31.13
CA LEU A 104 13.89 -4.63 -31.29
C LEU A 104 12.88 -4.33 -30.18
N TRP A 105 13.33 -4.15 -28.94
CA TRP A 105 12.43 -3.77 -27.85
C TRP A 105 11.84 -2.38 -28.04
N TRP A 106 12.64 -1.40 -28.46
CA TRP A 106 12.13 -0.07 -28.78
C TRP A 106 11.14 -0.08 -29.95
N ASP A 107 11.33 -0.94 -30.96
CA ASP A 107 10.33 -1.15 -32.03
C ASP A 107 9.00 -1.69 -31.46
N MET A 108 9.05 -2.63 -30.51
CA MET A 108 7.84 -3.16 -29.85
C MET A 108 7.16 -2.08 -28.99
N VAL A 109 7.92 -1.28 -28.23
CA VAL A 109 7.37 -0.15 -27.46
C VAL A 109 6.68 0.84 -28.39
N LYS A 110 7.33 1.26 -29.47
CA LYS A 110 6.76 2.17 -30.48
C LYS A 110 5.50 1.58 -31.11
N PHE A 111 5.52 0.30 -31.49
CA PHE A 111 4.36 -0.40 -32.05
C PHE A 111 3.18 -0.41 -31.07
N SER A 112 3.44 -0.63 -29.78
CA SER A 112 2.42 -0.59 -28.72
C SER A 112 1.77 0.79 -28.61
N MET A 113 2.57 1.85 -28.73
CA MET A 113 2.08 3.24 -28.73
C MET A 113 1.23 3.55 -29.98
N GLN A 114 1.58 3.01 -31.14
CA GLN A 114 0.79 3.15 -32.38
C GLN A 114 -0.56 2.44 -32.26
N GLU A 115 -0.58 1.23 -31.72
CA GLU A 115 -1.82 0.48 -31.48
C GLU A 115 -2.70 1.14 -30.42
N ALA A 116 -2.10 1.69 -29.36
CA ALA A 116 -2.83 2.47 -28.37
C ALA A 116 -3.47 3.74 -28.99
N ASP A 117 -2.77 4.46 -29.88
CA ASP A 117 -3.30 5.61 -30.62
C ASP A 117 -4.49 5.19 -31.50
N ARG A 118 -4.32 4.13 -32.29
CA ARG A 118 -5.37 3.55 -33.17
C ARG A 118 -6.64 3.20 -32.38
N LEU A 119 -6.48 2.67 -31.17
CA LEU A 119 -7.60 2.23 -30.32
C LEU A 119 -8.13 3.34 -29.40
N GLY A 120 -7.47 4.50 -29.35
CA GLY A 120 -7.80 5.61 -28.46
C GLY A 120 -7.54 5.32 -26.97
N LEU A 121 -6.62 4.40 -26.68
CA LEU A 121 -6.11 4.13 -25.33
C LEU A 121 -5.06 5.20 -24.95
N LYS A 122 -4.68 5.26 -23.68
CA LYS A 122 -3.50 5.99 -23.21
C LYS A 122 -2.56 5.05 -22.49
N MET A 123 -1.30 5.42 -22.45
CA MET A 123 -0.23 4.62 -21.90
C MET A 123 0.48 5.37 -20.77
N GLY A 124 0.87 4.62 -19.76
CA GLY A 124 1.86 5.01 -18.77
C GLY A 124 3.13 4.18 -18.92
N MET A 125 4.24 4.69 -18.41
CA MET A 125 5.46 3.90 -18.20
C MET A 125 6.04 4.24 -16.83
N HIS A 126 6.59 3.23 -16.19
CA HIS A 126 7.32 3.36 -14.93
C HIS A 126 8.66 4.10 -15.11
N VAL A 127 9.25 4.58 -14.02
CA VAL A 127 10.51 5.36 -14.03
C VAL A 127 11.76 4.51 -14.37
N SER A 128 11.68 3.17 -14.28
CA SER A 128 12.77 2.25 -14.65
C SER A 128 12.25 0.95 -15.26
N ASP A 129 13.18 0.11 -15.75
CA ASP A 129 12.94 -1.32 -15.98
C ASP A 129 12.66 -2.03 -14.64
N GLY A 130 11.91 -3.12 -14.67
CA GLY A 130 11.39 -3.76 -13.46
C GLY A 130 10.20 -3.01 -12.88
N PHE A 131 9.71 -3.51 -11.74
CA PHE A 131 8.60 -2.88 -11.02
C PHE A 131 9.04 -1.66 -10.20
N ALA A 132 10.32 -1.55 -9.83
CA ALA A 132 10.76 -0.59 -8.83
C ALA A 132 12.29 -0.57 -8.68
N LEU A 133 12.90 0.53 -8.23
CA LEU A 133 12.27 1.85 -8.19
C LEU A 133 12.85 2.74 -9.27
N ALA A 134 14.04 3.29 -9.09
CA ALA A 134 14.61 4.33 -9.96
C ALA A 134 16.08 4.01 -10.28
N GLY A 135 16.31 2.78 -10.76
CA GLY A 135 17.64 2.27 -11.10
C GLY A 135 17.89 2.09 -12.59
N GLY A 136 19.18 2.01 -12.95
CA GLY A 136 19.61 1.74 -14.31
C GLY A 136 21.11 1.54 -14.45
N PRO A 137 21.58 0.92 -15.56
CA PRO A 137 23.00 0.59 -15.76
C PRO A 137 23.91 1.83 -15.91
N TRP A 138 23.33 3.01 -16.14
CA TRP A 138 24.01 4.30 -16.19
C TRP A 138 24.34 4.88 -14.80
N ILE A 139 23.76 4.34 -13.72
CA ILE A 139 24.02 4.81 -12.36
C ILE A 139 25.28 4.14 -11.81
N THR A 140 26.31 4.94 -11.54
CA THR A 140 27.56 4.49 -10.89
C THR A 140 27.39 4.43 -9.37
N PRO A 141 28.28 3.76 -8.62
CA PRO A 141 28.27 3.80 -7.15
C PRO A 141 28.31 5.22 -6.55
N GLU A 142 28.88 6.21 -7.25
CA GLU A 142 28.90 7.61 -6.82
C GLU A 142 27.55 8.30 -6.98
N LEU A 143 26.80 7.95 -8.03
CA LEU A 143 25.47 8.49 -8.33
C LEU A 143 24.33 7.67 -7.72
N SER A 144 24.68 6.60 -6.99
CA SER A 144 23.74 5.69 -6.33
C SER A 144 23.31 6.21 -4.96
N MET A 145 22.27 5.65 -4.37
CA MET A 145 21.90 5.88 -2.97
C MET A 145 23.10 5.71 -2.02
N GLN A 146 23.36 6.67 -1.13
CA GLN A 146 24.55 6.67 -0.26
C GLN A 146 24.23 6.38 1.21
N LYS A 147 25.11 5.65 1.89
CA LYS A 147 25.07 5.44 3.35
C LYS A 147 26.38 5.85 4.02
N VAL A 148 26.28 6.38 5.24
CA VAL A 148 27.42 6.62 6.12
C VAL A 148 27.98 5.29 6.60
N VAL A 149 29.30 5.13 6.52
CA VAL A 149 30.05 3.95 6.99
C VAL A 149 31.25 4.40 7.81
N PHE A 150 31.70 3.57 8.74
CA PHE A 150 32.78 3.95 9.65
C PHE A 150 33.67 2.78 10.07
N SER A 151 34.87 3.12 10.54
CA SER A 151 35.79 2.20 11.22
C SER A 151 36.33 2.87 12.49
N LYS A 152 36.77 2.07 13.46
CA LYS A 152 37.30 2.54 14.74
C LYS A 152 38.71 2.02 14.97
N THR A 153 39.59 2.87 15.51
CA THR A 153 40.95 2.51 15.88
C THR A 153 41.31 3.11 17.24
N MET A 154 41.76 2.27 18.16
CA MET A 154 42.17 2.66 19.52
C MET A 154 43.64 3.02 19.53
N VAL A 155 43.98 4.15 20.15
CA VAL A 155 45.36 4.60 20.28
C VAL A 155 45.66 5.11 21.69
N SER A 156 46.88 4.85 22.16
CA SER A 156 47.36 5.36 23.43
C SER A 156 48.04 6.71 23.26
N GLY A 157 47.61 7.67 24.05
CA GLY A 157 48.11 9.04 24.10
C GLY A 157 49.56 9.16 24.54
N GLY A 158 50.16 10.33 24.27
CA GLY A 158 51.56 10.59 24.57
C GLY A 158 52.54 9.93 23.60
N THR A 159 52.04 9.16 22.62
CA THR A 159 52.82 8.54 21.55
C THR A 159 52.44 9.12 20.18
N LYS A 160 53.35 9.01 19.21
CA LYS A 160 53.07 9.38 17.81
C LYS A 160 52.40 8.19 17.11
N PHE A 161 51.14 8.34 16.73
CA PHE A 161 50.48 7.42 15.83
C PHE A 161 50.88 7.74 14.39
N ASN A 162 51.38 6.74 13.67
CA ASN A 162 51.83 6.87 12.29
C ASN A 162 51.57 5.56 11.53
N ASP A 163 50.30 5.24 11.30
CA ASP A 163 49.88 3.98 10.66
C ASP A 163 48.64 4.20 9.76
N THR A 164 48.32 3.19 8.96
CA THR A 164 47.16 3.20 8.06
C THR A 164 45.90 2.84 8.81
N LEU A 165 44.93 3.75 8.81
CA LEU A 165 43.61 3.48 9.39
C LEU A 165 42.84 2.48 8.53
N GLN A 166 42.16 1.54 9.17
CA GLN A 166 41.27 0.61 8.49
C GLN A 166 40.24 1.40 7.66
N ARG A 167 40.17 1.12 6.36
CA ARG A 167 39.14 1.68 5.50
C ARG A 167 37.78 1.06 5.84
N PRO A 168 36.72 1.86 5.99
CA PRO A 168 35.35 1.35 6.13
C PRO A 168 34.86 0.55 4.90
N GLU A 169 33.63 0.05 4.95
CA GLU A 169 32.98 -0.62 3.83
C GLU A 169 33.08 0.20 2.53
N SER A 170 33.35 -0.47 1.41
CA SER A 170 33.38 0.12 0.07
C SER A 170 32.61 -0.77 -0.91
N TYR A 171 31.52 -0.26 -1.49
CA TYR A 171 30.74 -1.01 -2.47
C TYR A 171 31.37 -0.89 -3.85
N LYS A 172 31.72 -2.03 -4.46
CA LYS A 172 32.44 -2.10 -5.76
C LYS A 172 33.66 -1.15 -5.80
N GLY A 173 34.38 -1.03 -4.68
CA GLY A 173 35.57 -0.19 -4.55
C GLY A 173 35.31 1.31 -4.38
N TYR A 174 34.06 1.76 -4.44
CA TYR A 174 33.71 3.16 -4.19
C TYR A 174 33.59 3.43 -2.69
N TYR A 175 34.31 4.46 -2.24
CA TYR A 175 34.28 4.99 -0.89
C TYR A 175 34.83 6.42 -0.91
N LYS A 176 34.24 7.32 -0.13
CA LYS A 176 34.80 8.66 0.11
C LYS A 176 34.81 8.96 1.60
N ASP A 177 35.94 9.44 2.10
CA ASP A 177 36.05 9.97 3.46
C ASP A 177 35.12 11.20 3.62
N ILE A 178 34.47 11.30 4.77
CA ILE A 178 33.72 12.49 5.22
C ILE A 178 34.57 13.22 6.26
N SER A 179 34.99 12.53 7.32
CA SER A 179 35.84 13.08 8.38
C SER A 179 36.59 12.00 9.13
N VAL A 180 37.76 12.35 9.68
CA VAL A 180 38.49 11.52 10.65
C VAL A 180 38.48 12.23 11.99
N LEU A 181 37.76 11.68 12.96
CA LEU A 181 37.56 12.32 14.26
C LEU A 181 38.25 11.52 15.36
N ALA A 182 38.86 12.18 16.33
CA ALA A 182 39.36 11.54 17.55
C ALA A 182 38.67 12.06 18.80
N TYR A 183 38.37 11.18 19.74
CA TYR A 183 37.79 11.53 21.05
C TYR A 183 38.35 10.67 22.17
N PRO A 184 38.35 11.13 23.44
CA PRO A 184 38.78 10.33 24.57
C PRO A 184 37.98 9.03 24.69
N SER A 185 38.66 7.89 24.75
CA SER A 185 38.01 6.59 24.84
C SER A 185 37.28 6.44 26.19
N PRO A 186 36.01 6.01 26.21
CA PRO A 186 35.35 5.66 27.46
C PRO A 186 36.04 4.45 28.11
N VAL A 187 35.91 4.31 29.43
CA VAL A 187 36.42 3.14 30.16
C VAL A 187 35.81 1.87 29.57
N GLY A 188 36.66 0.91 29.18
CA GLY A 188 36.24 -0.34 28.54
C GLY A 188 36.04 -0.25 27.03
N ALA A 189 36.48 0.84 26.38
CA ALA A 189 36.38 0.99 24.93
C ALA A 189 37.02 -0.20 24.19
N GLY A 190 36.27 -0.76 23.23
CA GLY A 190 36.73 -1.90 22.41
C GLY A 190 36.69 -3.26 23.11
N ILE A 191 36.24 -3.35 24.37
CA ILE A 191 36.04 -4.62 25.06
C ILE A 191 34.64 -5.15 24.77
N SER A 192 34.56 -6.38 24.24
CA SER A 192 33.29 -7.08 23.99
C SER A 192 33.37 -8.58 24.30
N SER A 193 32.25 -9.29 24.22
CA SER A 193 32.24 -10.76 24.33
C SER A 193 33.09 -11.44 23.25
N ASN A 194 33.29 -10.81 22.10
CA ASN A 194 34.17 -11.34 21.04
C ASN A 194 35.66 -11.28 21.43
N THR A 195 36.06 -10.29 22.24
CA THR A 195 37.45 -10.15 22.71
C THR A 195 37.71 -10.94 23.98
N VAL A 196 36.72 -11.00 24.90
CA VAL A 196 36.86 -11.68 26.20
C VAL A 196 36.50 -13.17 26.14
N LYS A 197 35.75 -13.60 25.12
CA LYS A 197 35.38 -15.00 24.82
C LYS A 197 34.73 -15.74 26.00
N PRO A 198 33.45 -15.45 26.32
CA PRO A 198 32.73 -16.15 27.39
C PRO A 198 32.43 -17.60 27.03
N LYS A 199 32.19 -18.42 28.06
CA LYS A 199 31.58 -19.74 27.89
C LYS A 199 30.07 -19.57 27.66
N VAL A 200 29.53 -20.24 26.65
CA VAL A 200 28.10 -20.15 26.31
C VAL A 200 27.41 -21.48 26.59
N THR A 201 26.27 -21.44 27.27
CA THR A 201 25.41 -22.60 27.54
C THR A 201 23.94 -22.27 27.30
N THR A 202 23.10 -23.29 27.21
CA THR A 202 21.65 -23.15 27.08
C THR A 202 20.93 -24.09 28.04
N SER A 203 19.69 -23.77 28.38
CA SER A 203 18.81 -24.65 29.16
C SER A 203 18.29 -25.86 28.38
N LEU A 204 18.47 -25.87 27.05
CA LEU A 204 18.06 -27.00 26.22
C LEU A 204 19.03 -28.16 26.39
N PRO A 205 18.55 -29.39 26.63
CA PRO A 205 19.41 -30.54 26.88
C PRO A 205 20.28 -30.85 25.66
N SER A 206 21.53 -31.26 25.91
CA SER A 206 22.48 -31.73 24.89
C SER A 206 22.70 -30.79 23.69
N THR A 207 22.51 -29.49 23.86
CA THR A 207 22.63 -28.50 22.78
C THR A 207 23.90 -27.66 22.94
N ASP A 208 24.85 -27.80 22.01
CA ASP A 208 26.03 -26.93 21.95
C ASP A 208 25.68 -25.59 21.30
N VAL A 209 26.02 -24.50 22.01
CA VAL A 209 25.78 -23.11 21.59
C VAL A 209 27.01 -22.23 21.74
N GLN A 210 28.21 -22.82 21.95
CA GLN A 210 29.44 -22.04 22.12
C GLN A 210 29.73 -21.12 20.93
N PHE A 211 29.34 -21.54 19.72
CA PHE A 211 29.47 -20.77 18.48
C PHE A 211 28.76 -19.41 18.51
N LEU A 212 27.81 -19.18 19.43
CA LEU A 212 27.11 -17.89 19.55
C LEU A 212 28.00 -16.76 20.09
N ALA A 213 29.16 -17.08 20.66
CA ALA A 213 30.16 -16.09 21.08
C ALA A 213 31.32 -15.93 20.07
N GLU A 214 31.23 -16.56 18.89
CA GLU A 214 32.25 -16.48 17.84
C GLU A 214 31.92 -15.38 16.84
N ALA A 215 32.82 -14.41 16.69
CA ALA A 215 32.69 -13.34 15.71
C ALA A 215 32.58 -13.90 14.29
N GLY A 216 31.58 -13.44 13.53
CA GLY A 216 31.37 -13.85 12.14
C GLY A 216 30.78 -15.25 11.94
N ASN A 217 30.34 -15.93 13.00
CA ASN A 217 29.71 -17.25 12.91
C ASN A 217 28.50 -17.27 11.95
N LYS A 218 28.35 -18.37 11.22
CA LYS A 218 27.24 -18.62 10.28
C LYS A 218 26.29 -19.74 10.72
N LYS A 219 26.63 -20.50 11.77
CA LYS A 219 25.72 -21.51 12.35
C LYS A 219 24.54 -20.83 13.02
N THR A 220 23.34 -21.39 12.88
CA THR A 220 22.11 -20.83 13.46
C THR A 220 21.64 -21.70 14.63
N PHE A 221 21.45 -21.08 15.79
CA PHE A 221 20.64 -21.64 16.87
C PHE A 221 19.16 -21.33 16.61
N ALA A 222 18.31 -22.35 16.58
CA ALA A 222 16.88 -22.19 16.31
C ALA A 222 16.02 -23.02 17.28
N THR A 223 14.98 -22.41 17.84
CA THR A 223 14.05 -23.12 18.73
C THR A 223 12.66 -22.48 18.76
N THR A 224 11.64 -23.28 19.08
CA THR A 224 10.31 -22.82 19.48
C THR A 224 10.05 -22.95 20.97
N ASP A 225 10.91 -23.69 21.68
CA ASP A 225 10.76 -23.98 23.09
C ASP A 225 11.33 -22.84 23.93
N SER A 226 10.68 -22.55 25.05
CA SER A 226 11.19 -21.57 26.00
C SER A 226 12.53 -22.05 26.55
N CYS A 227 13.53 -21.17 26.50
CA CYS A 227 14.88 -21.49 26.95
C CYS A 227 15.60 -20.25 27.46
N TRP A 228 16.78 -20.43 28.05
CA TRP A 228 17.76 -19.36 28.19
C TRP A 228 19.06 -19.70 27.48
N VAL A 229 19.76 -18.69 26.98
CA VAL A 229 21.16 -18.76 26.56
C VAL A 229 21.99 -17.96 27.56
N GLN A 230 23.03 -18.55 28.14
CA GLN A 230 23.87 -17.93 29.16
C GLN A 230 25.28 -17.69 28.64
N LEU A 231 25.81 -16.49 28.86
CA LEU A 231 27.21 -16.15 28.68
C LEU A 231 27.86 -16.02 30.06
N GLU A 232 28.87 -16.83 30.32
CA GLU A 232 29.68 -16.85 31.54
C GLU A 232 31.07 -16.27 31.26
N PHE A 233 31.43 -15.22 31.99
CA PHE A 233 32.72 -14.55 31.91
C PHE A 233 33.64 -14.95 33.08
N ALA A 234 34.93 -15.10 32.81
CA ALA A 234 35.92 -15.44 33.84
C ALA A 234 36.02 -14.38 34.96
N LYS A 235 35.81 -13.11 34.61
CA LYS A 235 35.73 -11.96 35.52
C LYS A 235 34.43 -11.18 35.26
N PRO A 236 33.92 -10.40 36.23
CA PRO A 236 32.76 -9.56 35.99
C PRO A 236 32.97 -8.67 34.74
N PHE A 237 32.01 -8.74 33.82
CA PHE A 237 32.01 -7.99 32.57
C PHE A 237 31.05 -6.81 32.68
N LEU A 238 31.52 -5.63 32.27
CA LEU A 238 30.69 -4.41 32.18
C LEU A 238 30.01 -4.38 30.81
N CYS A 239 28.69 -4.60 30.79
CA CYS A 239 27.88 -4.49 29.58
C CYS A 239 27.12 -3.16 29.56
N ARG A 240 27.16 -2.47 28.42
CA ARG A 240 26.43 -1.22 28.15
C ARG A 240 25.56 -1.31 26.91
N SER A 241 25.97 -2.10 25.92
CA SER A 241 25.22 -2.35 24.71
C SER A 241 25.36 -3.80 24.27
N LEU A 242 24.42 -4.28 23.46
CA LEU A 242 24.47 -5.62 22.90
C LEU A 242 23.81 -5.70 21.52
N VAL A 243 24.21 -6.70 20.74
CA VAL A 243 23.63 -7.05 19.44
C VAL A 243 23.27 -8.53 19.45
N VAL A 244 22.08 -8.87 18.97
CA VAL A 244 21.68 -10.26 18.70
C VAL A 244 21.76 -10.49 17.19
N HIS A 245 22.79 -11.21 16.78
CA HIS A 245 23.09 -11.47 15.38
C HIS A 245 22.12 -12.50 14.80
N THR A 246 21.68 -12.28 13.56
CA THR A 246 20.76 -13.18 12.86
C THR A 246 21.14 -13.34 11.39
N ALA A 247 20.86 -14.51 10.78
CA ALA A 247 21.07 -14.72 9.35
C ALA A 247 20.01 -14.02 8.46
N SER A 248 18.85 -13.75 9.04
CA SER A 248 17.73 -13.04 8.42
C SER A 248 16.92 -12.39 9.55
N PRO A 249 16.19 -11.30 9.30
CA PRO A 249 15.43 -10.63 10.35
C PRO A 249 14.53 -11.60 11.12
N ASN A 250 14.62 -11.55 12.44
CA ASN A 250 13.91 -12.46 13.33
C ASN A 250 13.30 -11.66 14.48
N TYR A 251 11.98 -11.51 14.46
CA TYR A 251 11.24 -10.78 15.48
C TYR A 251 11.49 -11.31 16.91
N GLN A 252 11.59 -12.63 17.08
CA GLN A 252 11.81 -13.24 18.40
C GLN A 252 13.20 -12.95 18.99
N ALA A 253 14.22 -12.78 18.13
CA ALA A 253 15.57 -12.40 18.56
C ALA A 253 15.60 -11.03 19.26
N GLN A 254 14.64 -10.16 18.95
CA GLN A 254 14.54 -8.81 19.51
C GLN A 254 13.64 -8.72 20.75
N ARG A 255 13.25 -9.86 21.35
CA ARG A 255 12.36 -9.97 22.51
C ARG A 255 12.99 -10.71 23.69
N LEU A 256 14.31 -10.87 23.70
CA LEU A 256 14.98 -11.62 24.75
C LEU A 256 14.92 -10.84 26.08
N ARG A 257 14.53 -11.52 27.15
CA ARG A 257 14.57 -10.96 28.51
C ARG A 257 15.94 -11.20 29.11
N ILE A 258 16.52 -10.17 29.73
CA ILE A 258 17.88 -10.20 30.25
C ILE A 258 17.84 -10.39 31.76
N GLU A 259 18.58 -11.38 32.24
CA GLU A 259 18.91 -11.53 33.65
C GLU A 259 20.42 -11.64 33.84
N VAL A 260 20.90 -11.25 35.01
CA VAL A 260 22.32 -11.29 35.35
C VAL A 260 22.56 -11.88 36.72
N SER A 261 23.75 -12.44 36.93
CA SER A 261 24.19 -13.00 38.21
C SER A 261 25.68 -12.81 38.41
N ASP A 262 26.10 -12.70 39.67
CA ASP A 262 27.52 -12.63 40.06
C ASP A 262 28.07 -13.99 40.51
N ASP A 263 27.19 -14.90 40.97
CA ASP A 263 27.51 -16.22 41.52
C ASP A 263 27.03 -17.40 40.67
N GLY A 264 26.25 -17.13 39.61
CA GLY A 264 25.68 -18.14 38.71
C GLY A 264 24.46 -18.87 39.28
N LYS A 265 23.98 -18.47 40.46
CA LYS A 265 22.85 -19.10 41.17
C LYS A 265 21.68 -18.15 41.30
N VAL A 266 21.91 -16.94 41.81
CA VAL A 266 20.86 -15.93 42.02
C VAL A 266 20.86 -14.96 40.85
N PHE A 267 19.78 -14.95 40.08
CA PHE A 267 19.61 -14.09 38.92
C PHE A 267 18.68 -12.91 39.24
N ARG A 268 19.10 -11.71 38.85
CA ARG A 268 18.31 -10.48 38.92
C ARG A 268 17.96 -10.01 37.52
N LYS A 269 16.78 -9.39 37.35
CA LYS A 269 16.34 -8.82 36.08
C LYS A 269 17.25 -7.65 35.69
N ALA A 270 17.66 -7.59 34.44
CA ALA A 270 18.52 -6.55 33.88
C ALA A 270 17.93 -5.85 32.64
N GLY A 271 16.74 -6.26 32.19
CA GLY A 271 16.03 -5.59 31.10
C GLY A 271 15.27 -6.55 30.20
N HIS A 272 14.74 -6.00 29.12
CA HIS A 272 14.03 -6.72 28.08
C HIS A 272 14.30 -6.03 26.75
N LEU A 273 14.74 -6.78 25.75
CA LEU A 273 14.88 -6.26 24.40
C LEU A 273 13.51 -5.91 23.85
N LEU A 274 13.40 -4.74 23.21
CA LEU A 274 12.17 -4.28 22.59
C LEU A 274 12.37 -4.24 21.07
N PRO A 275 11.56 -4.95 20.28
CA PRO A 275 11.67 -4.91 18.83
C PRO A 275 11.37 -3.48 18.33
N PRO A 276 12.20 -2.90 17.44
CA PRO A 276 11.78 -1.73 16.69
C PRO A 276 10.56 -2.07 15.84
N ARG A 277 9.75 -1.07 15.53
CA ARG A 277 8.86 -1.15 14.35
C ARG A 277 9.73 -1.20 13.11
N HIS A 278 9.35 -2.02 12.14
CA HIS A 278 10.13 -2.25 10.92
C HIS A 278 9.23 -2.73 9.79
N GLY A 279 9.56 -2.34 8.56
CA GLY A 279 8.93 -2.86 7.35
C GLY A 279 9.51 -4.21 6.93
N TRP A 280 9.11 -4.66 5.74
CA TRP A 280 9.54 -5.95 5.18
C TRP A 280 11.02 -5.94 4.70
N GLN A 281 11.58 -4.78 4.36
CA GLN A 281 12.96 -4.63 3.86
C GLN A 281 13.96 -4.28 4.97
N ASP A 282 14.08 -5.16 5.97
CA ASP A 282 14.91 -4.96 7.17
C ASP A 282 16.17 -5.85 7.23
N ALA A 283 16.51 -6.51 6.11
CA ALA A 283 17.56 -7.52 6.07
C ALA A 283 18.97 -6.91 6.04
N GLY A 284 19.92 -7.60 6.69
CA GLY A 284 21.34 -7.26 6.62
C GLY A 284 21.80 -6.10 7.52
N ILE A 285 20.92 -5.60 8.38
CA ILE A 285 21.21 -4.49 9.30
C ILE A 285 20.89 -4.93 10.73
N ASP A 286 21.90 -4.90 11.58
CA ASP A 286 21.79 -5.31 12.99
C ASP A 286 20.87 -4.39 13.80
N VAL A 287 20.48 -4.85 14.99
CA VAL A 287 19.72 -4.06 15.97
C VAL A 287 20.56 -3.96 17.24
N THR A 288 21.19 -2.81 17.45
CA THR A 288 21.92 -2.53 18.70
C THR A 288 20.93 -2.19 19.81
N HIS A 289 21.06 -2.79 20.99
CA HIS A 289 20.29 -2.41 22.18
C HIS A 289 21.20 -1.81 23.23
N ALA A 290 20.89 -0.61 23.70
CA ALA A 290 21.50 -0.07 24.92
C ALA A 290 20.81 -0.67 26.15
N ILE A 291 21.59 -1.01 27.17
CA ILE A 291 21.08 -1.43 28.47
C ILE A 291 21.62 -0.49 29.54
N THR A 292 20.94 -0.44 30.70
CA THR A 292 21.53 0.20 31.88
C THR A 292 22.89 -0.44 32.16
N PRO A 293 23.98 0.34 32.31
CA PRO A 293 25.32 -0.20 32.54
C PRO A 293 25.32 -1.25 33.66
N THR A 294 25.65 -2.49 33.30
CA THR A 294 25.50 -3.65 34.19
C THR A 294 26.81 -4.41 34.25
N THR A 295 27.33 -4.60 35.46
CA THR A 295 28.49 -5.46 35.71
C THR A 295 28.04 -6.78 36.31
N ALA A 296 28.40 -7.90 35.69
CA ALA A 296 28.08 -9.25 36.17
C ALA A 296 29.02 -10.31 35.58
N LYS A 297 29.09 -11.49 36.20
CA LYS A 297 29.81 -12.65 35.62
C LYS A 297 28.96 -13.47 34.66
N TYR A 298 27.65 -13.51 34.89
CA TYR A 298 26.70 -14.33 34.14
C TYR A 298 25.63 -13.43 33.53
N PHE A 299 25.41 -13.55 32.23
CA PHE A 299 24.31 -12.91 31.51
C PHE A 299 23.43 -13.99 30.88
N ARG A 300 22.13 -14.00 31.19
CA ARG A 300 21.13 -14.92 30.63
C ARG A 300 20.13 -14.18 29.74
N PHE A 301 19.91 -14.72 28.56
CA PHE A 301 18.94 -14.28 27.57
C PHE A 301 17.80 -15.29 27.52
N TYR A 302 16.68 -14.95 28.15
CA TYR A 302 15.49 -15.77 28.22
C TYR A 302 14.61 -15.54 27.00
N TYR A 303 14.27 -16.62 26.33
CA TYR A 303 13.34 -16.67 25.21
C TYR A 303 12.01 -17.28 25.66
N ASN A 304 10.91 -16.59 25.36
CA ASN A 304 9.56 -17.11 25.41
C ASN A 304 8.74 -16.45 24.29
N ARG A 305 8.01 -17.27 23.53
CA ARG A 305 7.12 -16.81 22.45
C ARG A 305 5.84 -16.16 22.97
N GLU A 306 5.43 -16.39 24.22
CA GLU A 306 4.26 -15.76 24.82
C GLU A 306 4.37 -14.23 24.83
N GLY A 307 3.23 -13.54 24.67
CA GLY A 307 3.18 -12.08 24.56
C GLY A 307 3.71 -11.52 23.24
N SER A 308 3.82 -12.34 22.19
CA SER A 308 4.18 -11.86 20.85
C SER A 308 3.02 -11.05 20.25
N GLU A 309 3.28 -9.81 19.85
CA GLU A 309 2.37 -9.05 18.99
C GLU A 309 2.14 -9.79 17.65
N PRO A 310 0.90 -9.80 17.11
CA PRO A 310 0.63 -10.27 15.76
C PRO A 310 1.36 -9.43 14.69
N GLY A 311 1.63 -10.03 13.53
CA GLY A 311 2.24 -9.32 12.40
C GLY A 311 1.40 -8.16 11.86
N ALA A 312 2.09 -7.13 11.37
CA ALA A 312 1.55 -5.95 10.70
C ALA A 312 2.59 -5.40 9.71
N GLU A 313 2.22 -4.44 8.87
CA GLU A 313 3.17 -3.80 7.92
C GLU A 313 4.34 -3.09 8.60
N ASP A 314 4.15 -2.62 9.84
CA ASP A 314 5.19 -1.96 10.67
C ASP A 314 5.82 -2.91 11.71
N LEU A 315 5.58 -4.22 11.58
CA LEU A 315 6.21 -5.29 12.34
C LEU A 315 6.23 -6.57 11.49
N ASP A 316 6.79 -6.46 10.29
CA ASP A 316 6.59 -7.43 9.21
C ASP A 316 7.04 -8.85 9.59
N PHE A 317 8.18 -8.98 10.28
CA PHE A 317 8.70 -10.30 10.64
C PHE A 317 7.90 -10.99 11.76
N ALA A 318 6.96 -10.32 12.41
CA ALA A 318 5.98 -10.94 13.30
C ALA A 318 4.81 -11.62 12.55
N LYS A 319 4.70 -11.44 11.22
CA LYS A 319 3.74 -12.18 10.37
C LYS A 319 4.03 -13.68 10.32
N TRP A 320 5.30 -14.08 10.49
CA TRP A 320 5.78 -15.45 10.26
C TRP A 320 5.72 -16.33 11.51
N LYS A 321 6.19 -17.58 11.41
CA LYS A 321 6.23 -18.51 12.53
C LYS A 321 7.11 -17.96 13.66
N GLN A 322 6.54 -17.90 14.87
CA GLN A 322 7.20 -17.43 16.08
C GLN A 322 8.25 -18.45 16.55
N SER A 323 9.47 -18.30 16.04
CA SER A 323 10.64 -19.11 16.37
C SER A 323 11.84 -18.21 16.56
N LEU A 324 12.64 -18.47 17.58
CA LEU A 324 13.94 -17.81 17.77
C LEU A 324 14.92 -18.38 16.77
N LYS A 325 15.62 -17.51 16.04
CA LYS A 325 16.73 -17.88 15.15
C LYS A 325 17.86 -16.86 15.29
N ILE A 326 18.99 -17.27 15.85
CA ILE A 326 20.14 -16.39 16.10
C ILE A 326 21.44 -17.03 15.66
N THR A 327 22.39 -16.23 15.21
CA THR A 327 23.76 -16.63 14.84
C THR A 327 24.79 -16.15 15.85
N GLY A 328 24.45 -15.25 16.77
CA GLY A 328 25.35 -14.82 17.83
C GLY A 328 24.71 -13.86 18.83
N ILE A 329 25.34 -13.70 19.98
CA ILE A 329 24.99 -12.68 20.98
C ILE A 329 26.27 -11.95 21.37
N GLU A 330 26.35 -10.68 21.01
CA GLU A 330 27.50 -9.83 21.30
C GLU A 330 27.17 -8.83 22.40
N LEU A 331 27.94 -8.85 23.49
CA LEU A 331 27.85 -7.89 24.59
C LEU A 331 29.05 -6.96 24.51
N SER A 332 28.84 -5.67 24.70
CA SER A 332 29.89 -4.66 24.57
C SER A 332 29.94 -3.71 25.77
N SER A 333 31.15 -3.37 26.19
CA SER A 333 31.41 -2.32 27.17
C SER A 333 31.30 -0.93 26.53
N ASP A 334 31.21 -0.83 25.21
CA ASP A 334 31.05 0.46 24.53
C ASP A 334 29.65 1.06 24.77
N PRO A 335 29.56 2.36 25.12
CA PRO A 335 28.30 3.06 25.08
C PRO A 335 27.84 3.24 23.61
N ARG A 336 26.56 2.94 23.37
CA ARG A 336 25.88 3.15 22.09
C ARG A 336 24.49 3.70 22.29
N ILE A 337 24.05 4.52 21.36
CA ILE A 337 22.64 4.91 21.23
C ILE A 337 21.84 3.65 20.88
N SER A 338 20.74 3.39 21.59
CA SER A 338 19.92 2.21 21.35
C SER A 338 19.26 2.29 19.98
N GLN A 339 19.40 1.25 19.17
CA GLN A 339 18.80 1.06 17.84
C GLN A 339 19.15 2.20 16.88
N PHE A 340 20.41 2.65 16.94
CA PHE A 340 20.87 3.80 16.18
C PHE A 340 20.81 3.56 14.66
N GLU A 341 20.85 2.32 14.19
CA GLU A 341 20.78 1.95 12.77
C GLU A 341 19.51 2.52 12.12
N GLY A 342 18.37 2.37 12.80
CA GLY A 342 17.12 3.01 12.39
C GLY A 342 17.12 4.53 12.56
N LYS A 343 17.72 5.01 13.66
CA LYS A 343 17.71 6.43 14.02
C LYS A 343 18.62 7.30 13.14
N THR A 344 19.65 6.72 12.52
CA THR A 344 20.45 7.39 11.49
C THR A 344 19.74 7.45 10.15
N GLY A 345 18.67 6.68 9.98
CA GLY A 345 17.93 6.55 8.73
C GLY A 345 18.56 5.60 7.71
N GLU A 346 19.51 4.75 8.13
CA GLU A 346 20.03 3.66 7.27
C GLU A 346 18.95 2.64 6.91
N VAL A 347 17.94 2.49 7.78
CA VAL A 347 16.79 1.60 7.57
C VAL A 347 15.52 2.20 8.18
N TRP A 348 14.36 1.89 7.59
CA TRP A 348 13.08 2.29 8.13
C TRP A 348 12.77 1.54 9.43
N ARG A 349 12.95 2.21 10.57
CA ARG A 349 12.59 1.68 11.89
C ARG A 349 12.10 2.79 12.81
N VAL A 350 11.25 2.43 13.77
CA VAL A 350 10.84 3.33 14.87
C VAL A 350 11.05 2.66 16.21
N SER A 351 11.63 3.40 17.16
CA SER A 351 11.91 2.90 18.51
C SER A 351 11.89 4.01 19.55
N LYS A 352 11.89 3.62 20.83
CA LYS A 352 11.96 4.58 21.93
C LYS A 352 13.32 5.29 21.95
N ASN A 353 13.32 6.54 22.40
CA ASN A 353 14.55 7.26 22.70
C ASN A 353 15.36 6.53 23.79
N THR A 354 16.68 6.56 23.65
CA THR A 354 17.61 6.05 24.65
C THR A 354 17.50 6.88 25.93
N THR A 355 17.33 6.23 27.08
CA THR A 355 17.17 6.95 28.36
C THR A 355 18.51 7.39 28.95
N ALA A 356 18.47 8.34 29.89
CA ALA A 356 19.65 8.73 30.66
C ALA A 356 20.15 7.61 31.59
N GLU A 357 19.33 6.62 31.97
CA GLU A 357 19.82 5.45 32.72
C GLU A 357 20.56 4.45 31.82
N GLN A 358 20.15 4.30 30.57
CA GLN A 358 20.87 3.49 29.59
C GLN A 358 22.16 4.18 29.15
N LEU A 359 22.13 5.51 29.02
CA LEU A 359 23.24 6.30 28.52
C LEU A 359 23.43 7.59 29.34
N PRO A 360 24.03 7.47 30.54
CA PRO A 360 24.38 8.63 31.36
C PRO A 360 25.30 9.64 30.65
N ALA A 361 25.24 10.90 31.07
CA ALA A 361 25.97 12.00 30.42
C ALA A 361 27.50 11.81 30.44
N GLU A 362 28.05 11.19 31.48
CA GLU A 362 29.48 10.88 31.60
C GLU A 362 29.98 9.84 30.59
N LEU A 363 29.07 9.08 29.98
CA LEU A 363 29.37 8.15 28.88
C LEU A 363 29.24 8.80 27.51
N CYS A 364 28.69 10.02 27.44
CA CYS A 364 28.55 10.79 26.23
C CYS A 364 29.82 11.62 25.99
N ILE A 365 30.24 11.73 24.74
CA ILE A 365 31.43 12.50 24.38
C ILE A 365 31.10 13.99 24.55
N ASN A 366 31.92 14.73 25.30
CA ASN A 366 31.87 16.19 25.25
C ASN A 366 32.32 16.65 23.86
N LYS A 367 31.45 17.37 23.14
CA LYS A 367 31.73 17.84 21.77
C LYS A 367 33.04 18.63 21.65
N ASP A 368 33.41 19.38 22.69
CA ASP A 368 34.62 20.23 22.69
C ASP A 368 35.92 19.42 22.85
N LYS A 369 35.80 18.11 23.17
CA LYS A 369 36.92 17.16 23.24
C LYS A 369 37.10 16.35 21.96
N ILE A 370 36.26 16.57 20.94
CA ILE A 370 36.42 15.95 19.62
C ILE A 370 37.50 16.72 18.87
N ILE A 371 38.50 16.00 18.37
CA ILE A 371 39.59 16.54 17.56
C ILE A 371 39.37 16.11 16.12
N ASP A 372 39.28 17.07 15.21
CA ASP A 372 39.27 16.79 13.78
C ASP A 372 40.70 16.50 13.29
N LEU A 373 40.87 15.31 12.72
CA LEU A 373 42.11 14.80 12.16
C LEU A 373 42.04 14.63 10.64
N THR A 374 40.99 15.13 10.00
CA THR A 374 40.73 14.94 8.56
C THR A 374 41.93 15.38 7.72
N ASP A 375 42.49 16.56 7.99
CA ASP A 375 43.67 17.09 7.29
C ASP A 375 44.99 16.35 7.60
N LYS A 376 44.96 15.38 8.51
CA LYS A 376 46.13 14.57 8.90
C LYS A 376 46.12 13.17 8.27
N LEU A 377 45.02 12.79 7.62
CA LEU A 377 44.92 11.55 6.86
C LEU A 377 45.41 11.82 5.43
N ASP A 378 46.41 11.09 4.98
CA ASP A 378 46.84 11.19 3.59
C ASP A 378 46.00 10.31 2.64
N ALA A 379 46.23 10.46 1.33
CA ALA A 379 45.51 9.71 0.29
C ALA A 379 45.72 8.19 0.35
N SER A 380 46.77 7.70 1.02
CA SER A 380 46.99 6.27 1.26
C SER A 380 46.20 5.73 2.46
N GLY A 381 45.52 6.62 3.21
CA GLY A 381 44.83 6.30 4.45
C GLY A 381 45.75 6.27 5.67
N ARG A 382 46.99 6.76 5.56
CA ARG A 382 47.93 6.85 6.67
C ARG A 382 47.66 8.10 7.49
N LEU A 383 47.52 7.93 8.80
CA LEU A 383 47.33 9.02 9.74
C LEU A 383 48.62 9.27 10.51
N ASN A 384 49.10 10.52 10.48
CA ASN A 384 50.23 10.97 11.28
C ASN A 384 49.77 11.98 12.34
N TRP A 385 49.65 11.50 13.59
CA TRP A 385 49.10 12.30 14.69
C TRP A 385 49.81 12.02 16.01
N LYS A 386 50.20 13.07 16.73
CA LYS A 386 50.69 12.98 18.11
C LYS A 386 49.50 13.12 19.05
N ALA A 387 48.99 12.00 19.54
CA ALA A 387 47.83 11.98 20.42
C ALA A 387 48.16 12.64 21.78
N PRO A 388 47.30 13.53 22.32
CA PRO A 388 47.43 14.02 23.69
C PRO A 388 47.40 12.86 24.70
N ALA A 389 47.85 13.08 25.94
CA ALA A 389 47.81 12.04 26.98
C ALA A 389 46.39 11.46 27.17
N GLY A 390 46.31 10.18 27.56
CA GLY A 390 45.05 9.43 27.72
C GLY A 390 44.78 8.46 26.56
N ASN A 391 43.72 7.64 26.65
CA ASN A 391 43.34 6.74 25.55
C ASN A 391 42.39 7.45 24.59
N TRP A 392 42.58 7.25 23.30
CA TRP A 392 41.79 7.91 22.25
C TRP A 392 41.18 6.90 21.30
N THR A 393 39.97 7.22 20.86
CA THR A 393 39.28 6.55 19.77
C THR A 393 39.35 7.41 18.54
N ILE A 394 39.96 6.88 17.48
CA ILE A 394 39.90 7.45 16.14
C ILE A 394 38.71 6.79 15.42
N LEU A 395 37.83 7.62 14.87
CA LEU A 395 36.65 7.25 14.11
C LEU A 395 36.81 7.81 12.70
N ARG A 396 37.09 6.93 11.73
CA ARG A 396 37.17 7.28 10.31
C ARG A 396 35.79 7.07 9.69
N ILE A 397 35.14 8.17 9.31
CA ILE A 397 33.78 8.19 8.79
C ILE A 397 33.84 8.53 7.31
N GLY A 398 33.14 7.76 6.50
CA GLY A 398 32.97 8.03 5.07
C GLY A 398 31.58 7.62 4.59
N HIS A 399 31.41 7.56 3.28
CA HIS A 399 30.20 7.02 2.67
C HIS A 399 30.51 6.12 1.48
N THR A 400 29.55 5.26 1.17
CA THR A 400 29.54 4.37 0.02
C THR A 400 28.10 4.20 -0.50
N SER A 401 27.94 3.62 -1.69
CA SER A 401 26.64 3.19 -2.20
C SER A 401 26.00 2.15 -1.28
N THR A 402 24.67 2.21 -1.10
CA THR A 402 23.88 1.17 -0.41
C THR A 402 23.89 -0.15 -1.17
N GLY A 403 24.07 -0.09 -2.50
CA GLY A 403 24.17 -1.26 -3.37
C GLY A 403 22.83 -1.80 -3.86
N HIS A 404 21.73 -1.11 -3.57
CA HIS A 404 20.41 -1.46 -4.08
C HIS A 404 20.32 -1.24 -5.60
N THR A 405 19.51 -2.09 -6.23
CA THR A 405 19.25 -2.08 -7.67
C THR A 405 17.76 -2.22 -7.92
N ASN A 406 17.29 -1.82 -9.10
CA ASN A 406 15.98 -2.22 -9.61
C ASN A 406 15.98 -3.71 -9.99
N ALA A 407 15.99 -4.58 -8.98
CA ALA A 407 16.40 -5.98 -9.07
C ALA A 407 15.50 -6.87 -9.95
N THR A 408 14.27 -6.43 -10.22
CA THR A 408 13.33 -7.12 -11.12
C THR A 408 13.46 -6.67 -12.57
N GLY A 409 14.37 -5.75 -12.90
CA GLY A 409 14.67 -5.36 -14.27
C GLY A 409 15.36 -6.47 -15.08
N GLY A 410 15.33 -6.32 -16.40
CA GLY A 410 16.16 -7.08 -17.32
C GLY A 410 17.46 -6.35 -17.61
N LYS A 411 17.71 -6.03 -18.88
CA LYS A 411 18.93 -5.31 -19.28
C LYS A 411 18.97 -3.85 -18.82
N GLY A 412 17.83 -3.28 -18.43
CA GLY A 412 17.75 -1.99 -17.77
C GLY A 412 18.01 -2.04 -16.26
N ALA A 413 18.38 -3.19 -15.70
CA ALA A 413 18.75 -3.30 -14.29
C ALA A 413 20.12 -2.66 -14.02
N GLY A 414 20.23 -1.91 -12.91
CA GLY A 414 21.46 -1.32 -12.42
C GLY A 414 21.26 -0.68 -11.05
N LEU A 415 22.20 0.15 -10.60
CA LEU A 415 22.10 0.78 -9.29
C LEU A 415 20.95 1.78 -9.24
N GLU A 416 20.32 1.87 -8.08
CA GLU A 416 19.31 2.87 -7.74
C GLU A 416 19.93 4.27 -7.67
N CYS A 417 19.32 5.27 -8.32
CA CYS A 417 19.84 6.65 -8.25
C CYS A 417 19.79 7.22 -6.83
N ASP A 418 20.75 8.10 -6.50
CA ASP A 418 20.75 8.89 -5.27
C ASP A 418 19.51 9.80 -5.22
N LYS A 419 18.61 9.50 -4.28
CA LYS A 419 17.32 10.19 -4.14
C LYS A 419 17.49 11.64 -3.68
N PHE A 420 18.65 12.01 -3.12
CA PHE A 420 18.91 13.38 -2.67
C PHE A 420 19.65 14.23 -3.72
N ASN A 421 20.02 13.64 -4.86
CA ASN A 421 20.80 14.30 -5.90
C ASN A 421 19.98 14.49 -7.19
N PRO A 422 19.46 15.71 -7.46
CA PRO A 422 18.68 16.00 -8.67
C PRO A 422 19.39 15.66 -9.99
N VAL A 423 20.73 15.65 -10.02
CA VAL A 423 21.49 15.26 -11.21
C VAL A 423 21.34 13.76 -11.49
N ALA A 424 21.45 12.93 -10.45
CA ALA A 424 21.24 11.48 -10.58
C ALA A 424 19.78 11.15 -10.92
N VAL A 425 18.83 11.86 -10.30
CA VAL A 425 17.39 11.71 -10.57
C VAL A 425 17.05 12.07 -12.02
N LYS A 426 17.57 13.20 -12.52
CA LYS A 426 17.39 13.60 -13.92
C LYS A 426 18.04 12.58 -14.87
N MET A 427 19.24 12.09 -14.54
CA MET A 427 19.91 11.06 -15.33
C MET A 427 19.05 9.80 -15.44
N GLN A 428 18.43 9.34 -14.35
CA GLN A 428 17.51 8.20 -14.38
C GLN A 428 16.32 8.47 -15.31
N PHE A 429 15.66 9.63 -15.16
CA PHE A 429 14.52 9.99 -15.99
C PHE A 429 14.89 10.05 -17.49
N ASP A 430 15.99 10.73 -17.82
CA ASP A 430 16.41 10.95 -19.21
C ASP A 430 16.74 9.64 -19.95
N ASN A 431 17.35 8.67 -19.26
CA ASN A 431 17.85 7.44 -19.87
C ASN A 431 16.81 6.31 -19.97
N TRP A 432 15.65 6.45 -19.31
CA TRP A 432 14.54 5.48 -19.42
C TRP A 432 13.29 6.12 -20.04
N TYR A 433 12.59 6.96 -19.27
CA TYR A 433 11.33 7.56 -19.73
C TYR A 433 11.56 8.63 -20.81
N GLY A 434 12.60 9.44 -20.62
CA GLY A 434 13.06 10.41 -21.61
C GLY A 434 13.51 9.73 -22.90
N GLU A 435 14.14 8.55 -22.80
CA GLU A 435 14.56 7.76 -23.94
C GLU A 435 13.37 7.13 -24.68
N ALA A 436 12.37 6.62 -23.95
CA ALA A 436 11.12 6.16 -24.57
C ALA A 436 10.47 7.24 -25.44
N TRP A 437 10.41 8.48 -24.95
CA TRP A 437 9.93 9.63 -25.74
C TRP A 437 10.70 9.85 -27.05
N LYS A 438 12.02 9.67 -27.04
CA LYS A 438 12.85 9.79 -28.26
C LYS A 438 12.57 8.65 -29.23
N GLN A 439 12.53 7.42 -28.73
CA GLN A 439 12.38 6.21 -29.54
C GLN A 439 10.97 6.07 -30.16
N ILE A 440 9.94 6.45 -29.42
CA ILE A 440 8.55 6.51 -29.92
C ILE A 440 8.40 7.63 -30.97
N GLY A 441 9.09 8.75 -30.75
CA GLY A 441 8.94 9.99 -31.49
C GLY A 441 7.98 10.96 -30.77
N PRO A 442 8.32 12.26 -30.66
CA PRO A 442 7.63 13.20 -29.79
C PRO A 442 6.16 13.42 -30.17
N GLU A 443 5.82 13.36 -31.45
CA GLU A 443 4.45 13.58 -31.91
C GLU A 443 3.50 12.49 -31.39
N LEU A 444 3.84 11.22 -31.61
CA LEU A 444 3.07 10.08 -31.11
C LEU A 444 3.10 10.03 -29.59
N ALA A 445 4.28 10.13 -28.97
CA ALA A 445 4.43 10.10 -27.51
C ALA A 445 3.54 11.16 -26.83
N SER A 446 3.50 12.38 -27.36
CA SER A 446 2.66 13.46 -26.82
C SER A 446 1.16 13.18 -26.88
N ARG A 447 0.67 12.26 -27.72
CA ARG A 447 -0.74 11.88 -27.77
C ARG A 447 -1.08 10.72 -26.84
N VAL A 448 -0.18 9.74 -26.71
CA VAL A 448 -0.50 8.46 -26.06
C VAL A 448 0.22 8.22 -24.74
N LEU A 449 1.49 8.58 -24.60
CA LEU A 449 2.29 8.35 -23.39
C LEU A 449 2.04 9.51 -22.42
N LYS A 450 0.95 9.39 -21.65
CA LYS A 450 0.37 10.47 -20.84
C LYS A 450 0.64 10.33 -19.34
N VAL A 451 1.19 9.21 -18.90
CA VAL A 451 1.44 8.95 -17.48
C VAL A 451 2.91 8.63 -17.27
N PHE A 452 3.52 9.30 -16.29
CA PHE A 452 4.80 8.94 -15.69
C PHE A 452 4.49 8.34 -14.32
N HIS A 453 4.90 7.09 -14.11
CA HIS A 453 4.52 6.33 -12.93
C HIS A 453 5.72 6.02 -12.03
N MET A 454 5.50 6.17 -10.72
CA MET A 454 6.39 5.73 -9.65
C MET A 454 5.65 4.69 -8.81
N ASP A 455 6.16 3.47 -8.82
CA ASP A 455 5.61 2.35 -8.03
C ASP A 455 5.95 2.52 -6.53
N SER A 456 5.55 1.55 -5.71
CA SER A 456 5.94 1.44 -4.31
C SER A 456 7.46 1.26 -4.18
N TRP A 457 8.04 1.58 -3.01
CA TRP A 457 9.50 1.66 -2.86
C TRP A 457 10.14 0.35 -2.34
N GLU A 458 11.03 -0.28 -3.12
CA GLU A 458 11.80 -1.50 -2.74
C GLU A 458 13.33 -1.28 -2.73
N CYS A 459 13.79 -0.04 -2.49
CA CYS A 459 15.22 0.33 -2.61
C CYS A 459 15.95 0.58 -1.28
N GLY A 460 15.39 0.13 -0.16
CA GLY A 460 15.92 0.34 1.19
C GLY A 460 15.82 1.80 1.61
N SER A 461 16.74 2.25 2.45
CA SER A 461 16.88 3.65 2.85
C SER A 461 18.27 4.20 2.54
N GLN A 462 18.41 5.53 2.55
CA GLN A 462 19.69 6.23 2.45
C GLN A 462 19.78 7.36 3.48
N ASN A 463 20.97 7.59 4.03
CA ASN A 463 21.20 8.60 5.06
C ASN A 463 22.33 9.59 4.73
N TRP A 464 22.83 9.57 3.49
CA TRP A 464 23.83 10.52 3.04
C TRP A 464 23.64 10.89 1.57
N SER A 465 24.31 11.97 1.17
CA SER A 465 24.62 12.40 -0.19
C SER A 465 25.66 13.52 -0.10
N ALA A 466 26.35 13.85 -1.19
CA ALA A 466 27.38 14.90 -1.19
C ALA A 466 26.86 16.27 -0.67
N GLY A 467 25.58 16.58 -0.91
CA GLY A 467 24.93 17.83 -0.44
C GLY A 467 24.26 17.74 0.94
N PHE A 468 24.29 16.58 1.60
CA PHE A 468 23.44 16.33 2.77
C PHE A 468 23.76 17.25 3.96
N ALA A 469 25.04 17.43 4.30
CA ALA A 469 25.45 18.30 5.41
C ALA A 469 25.03 19.77 5.22
N GLN A 470 25.08 20.27 3.98
CA GLN A 470 24.63 21.62 3.64
C GLN A 470 23.11 21.76 3.77
N GLU A 471 22.36 20.81 3.23
CA GLU A 471 20.90 20.79 3.34
C GLU A 471 20.45 20.68 4.80
N PHE A 472 21.10 19.82 5.58
CA PHE A 472 20.86 19.71 7.02
C PHE A 472 21.07 21.06 7.72
N LYS A 473 22.21 21.72 7.50
CA LYS A 473 22.53 22.99 8.14
C LYS A 473 21.53 24.09 7.77
N GLN A 474 21.12 24.13 6.50
CA GLN A 474 20.13 25.09 6.02
C GLN A 474 18.75 24.88 6.67
N ARG A 475 18.33 23.62 6.83
CA ARG A 475 16.97 23.27 7.27
C ARG A 475 16.81 23.17 8.78
N ARG A 476 17.87 22.79 9.49
CA ARG A 476 17.89 22.54 10.94
C ARG A 476 18.57 23.67 11.72
N GLY A 477 19.36 24.51 11.06
CA GLY A 477 19.97 25.71 11.64
C GLY A 477 21.27 25.49 12.42
N TYR A 478 21.86 24.28 12.36
CA TYR A 478 23.15 23.98 12.98
C TYR A 478 23.94 22.94 12.19
N ASP A 479 25.22 22.79 12.50
CA ASP A 479 26.15 21.96 11.73
C ASP A 479 26.12 20.49 12.19
N LEU A 480 25.74 19.56 11.28
CA LEU A 480 25.78 18.13 11.55
C LEU A 480 27.22 17.62 11.75
N MET A 481 28.20 18.26 11.12
CA MET A 481 29.59 17.79 11.16
C MET A 481 30.15 17.79 12.59
N ALA A 482 29.71 18.73 13.43
CA ALA A 482 30.07 18.79 14.85
C ALA A 482 29.51 17.61 15.69
N TYR A 483 28.49 16.93 15.17
CA TYR A 483 27.80 15.82 15.82
C TYR A 483 27.96 14.51 15.05
N LEU A 484 28.78 14.47 13.98
CA LEU A 484 28.90 13.32 13.07
C LEU A 484 29.12 11.95 13.75
N PRO A 485 29.79 11.81 14.92
CA PRO A 485 29.89 10.52 15.62
C PRO A 485 28.54 9.86 15.95
N VAL A 486 27.45 10.62 16.10
CA VAL A 486 26.11 10.03 16.34
C VAL A 486 25.65 9.14 15.18
N MET A 487 26.14 9.40 13.96
CA MET A 487 25.89 8.54 12.79
C MET A 487 26.55 7.15 12.91
N ALA A 488 27.51 6.99 13.82
CA ALA A 488 28.13 5.71 14.17
C ALA A 488 27.60 5.13 15.50
N GLY A 489 26.45 5.63 15.97
CA GLY A 489 25.84 5.26 17.24
C GLY A 489 26.60 5.75 18.47
N VAL A 490 27.58 6.64 18.30
CA VAL A 490 28.41 7.16 19.39
C VAL A 490 27.74 8.39 19.99
N PRO A 491 27.39 8.39 21.29
CA PRO A 491 26.66 9.50 21.89
C PRO A 491 27.54 10.73 22.12
N VAL A 492 26.96 11.90 21.88
CA VAL A 492 27.62 13.22 22.01
C VAL A 492 26.75 14.11 22.89
N GLU A 493 27.37 14.78 23.86
CA GLU A 493 26.79 15.63 24.93
C GLU A 493 25.85 14.90 25.90
N SER A 494 24.75 14.32 25.41
CA SER A 494 23.79 13.55 26.21
C SER A 494 22.97 12.60 25.32
N ALA A 495 22.28 11.64 25.92
CA ALA A 495 21.33 10.79 25.21
C ALA A 495 20.25 11.62 24.48
N ALA A 496 19.62 12.56 25.18
CA ALA A 496 18.56 13.40 24.62
C ALA A 496 19.06 14.26 23.44
N LYS A 497 20.27 14.84 23.55
CA LYS A 497 20.85 15.62 22.46
C LYS A 497 21.19 14.76 21.25
N SER A 498 21.77 13.58 21.47
CA SER A 498 22.09 12.65 20.37
C SER A 498 20.84 12.17 19.64
N GLU A 499 19.77 11.83 20.38
CA GLU A 499 18.47 11.46 19.81
C GLU A 499 17.84 12.62 19.02
N GLN A 500 17.94 13.86 19.52
CA GLN A 500 17.48 15.05 18.81
C GLN A 500 18.20 15.24 17.47
N VAL A 501 19.53 15.12 17.45
CA VAL A 501 20.30 15.22 16.19
C VAL A 501 19.89 14.13 15.20
N LEU A 502 19.73 12.89 15.67
CA LEU A 502 19.29 11.79 14.82
C LEU A 502 17.85 11.97 14.31
N ALA A 503 16.94 12.54 15.11
CA ALA A 503 15.60 12.90 14.66
C ALA A 503 15.66 13.98 13.55
N ASP A 504 16.51 14.99 13.71
CA ASP A 504 16.74 16.03 12.69
C ASP A 504 17.34 15.45 11.39
N VAL A 505 18.19 14.41 11.49
CA VAL A 505 18.73 13.68 10.33
C VAL A 505 17.59 13.00 9.58
N ARG A 506 16.72 12.24 10.27
CA ARG A 506 15.58 11.56 9.65
C ARG A 506 14.58 12.52 9.04
N GLN A 507 14.29 13.64 9.71
CA GLN A 507 13.43 14.69 9.17
C GLN A 507 14.04 15.35 7.91
N THR A 508 15.35 15.54 7.88
CA THR A 508 16.06 16.03 6.68
C THR A 508 15.96 15.03 5.52
N ILE A 509 16.13 13.73 5.79
CA ILE A 509 15.92 12.66 4.81
C ILE A 509 14.50 12.73 4.21
N ALA A 510 13.47 12.78 5.06
CA ALA A 510 12.08 12.83 4.62
C ALA A 510 11.77 14.04 3.72
N GLU A 511 12.34 15.21 4.03
CA GLU A 511 12.17 16.42 3.23
C GLU A 511 12.93 16.36 1.90
N LEU A 512 14.15 15.80 1.88
CA LEU A 512 14.95 15.69 0.66
C LEU A 512 14.35 14.73 -0.37
N ILE A 513 13.69 13.66 0.07
CA ILE A 513 12.90 12.80 -0.83
C ILE A 513 11.90 13.65 -1.62
N VAL A 514 11.20 14.56 -0.95
CA VAL A 514 10.18 15.37 -1.62
C VAL A 514 10.82 16.46 -2.48
N ASP A 515 11.71 17.27 -1.88
CA ASP A 515 12.27 18.47 -2.52
C ASP A 515 13.28 18.17 -3.64
N LYS A 516 13.95 17.00 -3.60
CA LYS A 516 14.99 16.63 -4.58
C LYS A 516 14.55 15.53 -5.53
N PHE A 517 13.88 14.48 -5.05
CA PHE A 517 13.43 13.38 -5.91
C PHE A 517 12.09 13.71 -6.58
N TYR A 518 11.02 13.84 -5.80
CA TYR A 518 9.66 14.00 -6.34
C TYR A 518 9.49 15.31 -7.13
N VAL A 519 9.98 16.45 -6.60
CA VAL A 519 9.89 17.74 -7.31
C VAL A 519 10.63 17.70 -8.65
N THR A 520 11.82 17.10 -8.70
CA THR A 520 12.58 16.98 -9.96
C THR A 520 11.82 16.15 -10.99
N LEU A 521 11.28 14.99 -10.58
CA LEU A 521 10.51 14.11 -11.47
C LEU A 521 9.20 14.74 -11.95
N ALA A 522 8.46 15.42 -11.06
CA ALA A 522 7.24 16.14 -11.41
C ALA A 522 7.51 17.18 -12.49
N ASN A 523 8.54 18.02 -12.30
CA ASN A 523 8.93 19.03 -13.28
C ASN A 523 9.26 18.41 -14.64
N LEU A 524 10.01 17.30 -14.66
CA LEU A 524 10.38 16.61 -15.89
C LEU A 524 9.18 15.94 -16.59
N ALA A 525 8.26 15.35 -15.83
CA ALA A 525 7.02 14.77 -16.34
C ALA A 525 6.08 15.84 -16.91
N HIS A 526 5.89 16.96 -16.20
CA HIS A 526 5.04 18.07 -16.64
C HIS A 526 5.58 18.77 -17.88
N GLN A 527 6.91 18.88 -18.05
CA GLN A 527 7.53 19.37 -19.29
C GLN A 527 7.14 18.52 -20.52
N LYS A 528 6.77 17.26 -20.32
CA LYS A 528 6.29 16.34 -21.36
C LYS A 528 4.75 16.28 -21.45
N GLY A 529 4.04 17.04 -20.62
CA GLY A 529 2.57 17.02 -20.56
C GLY A 529 2.02 15.70 -20.03
N CYS A 530 2.78 15.02 -19.16
CA CYS A 530 2.40 13.76 -18.53
C CYS A 530 1.89 14.00 -17.10
N THR A 531 0.86 13.25 -16.70
CA THR A 531 0.41 13.14 -15.30
C THR A 531 1.44 12.33 -14.52
N PHE A 532 1.83 12.83 -13.34
CA PHE A 532 2.69 12.10 -12.41
C PHE A 532 1.83 11.34 -11.38
N THR A 533 1.88 10.01 -11.45
CA THR A 533 1.22 9.10 -10.50
C THR A 533 2.28 8.49 -9.59
N ALA A 534 2.00 8.34 -8.29
CA ALA A 534 2.93 7.72 -7.35
C ALA A 534 2.23 6.84 -6.32
N GLU A 535 2.89 5.75 -5.91
CA GLU A 535 2.52 4.92 -4.76
C GLU A 535 3.32 5.29 -3.49
N SER A 536 3.35 4.38 -2.49
CA SER A 536 3.89 4.64 -1.15
C SER A 536 5.42 4.57 -1.07
N VAL A 537 5.99 5.47 -0.25
CA VAL A 537 7.43 5.47 0.12
C VAL A 537 7.70 4.63 1.37
N ALA A 538 6.75 4.62 2.31
CA ALA A 538 6.78 3.75 3.47
C ALA A 538 6.38 2.31 3.08
N PRO A 539 6.79 1.27 3.81
CA PRO A 539 7.61 1.28 5.03
C PRO A 539 9.09 0.88 4.78
N THR A 540 9.69 1.29 3.66
CA THR A 540 11.07 0.88 3.30
C THR A 540 12.09 2.02 3.38
N MET A 541 11.73 3.21 2.88
CA MET A 541 12.56 4.41 2.92
C MET A 541 12.10 5.35 4.04
N VAL A 542 13.03 5.87 4.85
CA VAL A 542 12.70 6.82 5.92
C VAL A 542 12.00 8.04 5.34
N SER A 543 10.76 8.30 5.80
CA SER A 543 9.88 9.29 5.19
C SER A 543 8.76 9.72 6.13
N ASP A 544 8.12 10.83 5.79
CA ASP A 544 6.70 11.05 6.10
C ASP A 544 5.90 10.47 4.94
N GLY A 545 5.26 9.32 5.16
CA GLY A 545 4.59 8.53 4.12
C GLY A 545 3.44 9.24 3.40
N LEU A 546 2.99 10.41 3.88
CA LEU A 546 1.99 11.23 3.18
C LEU A 546 2.63 12.34 2.34
N LEU A 547 3.84 12.78 2.67
CA LEU A 547 4.37 14.08 2.22
C LEU A 547 4.61 14.16 0.71
N HIS A 548 5.02 13.07 0.07
CA HIS A 548 5.29 13.06 -1.37
C HIS A 548 4.03 13.22 -2.23
N TYR A 549 2.86 12.86 -1.69
CA TYR A 549 1.57 13.05 -2.38
C TYR A 549 1.19 14.52 -2.58
N ASN A 550 1.83 15.45 -1.88
CA ASN A 550 1.71 16.88 -2.18
C ASN A 550 2.16 17.18 -3.63
N ILE A 551 3.17 16.46 -4.11
CA ILE A 551 3.82 16.68 -5.41
C ILE A 551 3.17 15.84 -6.53
N ALA A 552 2.78 14.60 -6.26
CA ALA A 552 2.10 13.76 -7.26
C ALA A 552 0.77 14.39 -7.73
N ASP A 553 0.42 14.23 -9.00
CA ASP A 553 -0.87 14.69 -9.54
C ASP A 553 -2.01 13.75 -9.13
N VAL A 554 -1.69 12.46 -9.03
CA VAL A 554 -2.61 11.37 -8.66
C VAL A 554 -1.90 10.47 -7.66
N THR A 555 -2.53 10.24 -6.52
CA THR A 555 -2.04 9.31 -5.50
C THR A 555 -2.49 7.89 -5.85
N MET A 556 -1.73 6.87 -5.47
CA MET A 556 -2.05 5.48 -5.79
C MET A 556 -1.79 4.58 -4.58
N GLY A 557 -2.82 3.84 -4.15
CA GLY A 557 -2.71 2.83 -3.09
C GLY A 557 -2.56 1.41 -3.66
N GLU A 558 -2.60 0.40 -2.79
CA GLU A 558 -2.48 -1.00 -3.19
C GLU A 558 -3.36 -1.89 -2.32
N PHE A 559 -4.08 -2.85 -2.91
CA PHE A 559 -4.80 -3.88 -2.16
C PHE A 559 -4.72 -5.25 -2.81
N TRP A 560 -4.67 -6.28 -1.96
CA TRP A 560 -4.41 -7.64 -2.40
C TRP A 560 -5.62 -8.56 -2.26
N LEU A 561 -5.71 -9.51 -3.19
CA LEU A 561 -6.63 -10.64 -3.12
C LEU A 561 -5.96 -11.80 -2.37
N ASN A 562 -6.64 -12.34 -1.36
CA ASN A 562 -6.29 -13.62 -0.71
C ASN A 562 -4.83 -13.74 -0.24
N SER A 563 -4.18 -12.61 0.07
CA SER A 563 -2.74 -12.54 0.35
C SER A 563 -2.44 -11.71 1.60
N PRO A 564 -2.97 -12.09 2.78
CA PRO A 564 -2.92 -11.25 3.97
C PRO A 564 -1.49 -10.95 4.48
N THR A 565 -0.48 -11.68 4.04
CA THR A 565 0.93 -11.42 4.38
C THR A 565 1.54 -10.29 3.55
N HIS A 566 0.99 -10.04 2.36
CA HIS A 566 1.49 -9.07 1.39
C HIS A 566 0.52 -7.91 1.15
N ASP A 567 -0.73 -8.03 1.62
CA ASP A 567 -1.69 -6.92 1.61
C ASP A 567 -1.13 -5.69 2.36
N LYS A 568 -1.41 -4.50 1.82
CA LYS A 568 -0.85 -3.22 2.27
C LYS A 568 -1.94 -2.20 2.67
N PRO A 569 -2.82 -2.52 3.65
CA PRO A 569 -3.89 -1.62 4.04
C PRO A 569 -3.41 -0.24 4.52
N ASN A 570 -2.18 -0.11 5.05
CA ASN A 570 -1.64 1.19 5.43
C ASN A 570 -1.17 2.01 4.22
N ASP A 571 -0.67 1.37 3.15
CA ASP A 571 -0.37 2.03 1.87
C ASP A 571 -1.65 2.60 1.23
N MET A 572 -2.76 1.86 1.33
CA MET A 572 -4.09 2.34 0.93
C MET A 572 -4.49 3.62 1.68
N LEU A 573 -4.35 3.62 3.01
CA LEU A 573 -4.66 4.80 3.83
C LEU A 573 -3.68 5.96 3.61
N ASP A 574 -2.43 5.68 3.27
CA ASP A 574 -1.45 6.70 2.90
C ASP A 574 -1.89 7.44 1.63
N ALA A 575 -2.25 6.70 0.57
CA ALA A 575 -2.69 7.27 -0.70
C ALA A 575 -4.02 8.04 -0.57
N ILE A 576 -4.97 7.49 0.20
CA ILE A 576 -6.28 8.14 0.43
C ILE A 576 -6.11 9.42 1.25
N SER A 577 -5.43 9.32 2.40
CA SER A 577 -5.21 10.48 3.29
C SER A 577 -4.39 11.55 2.59
N GLY A 578 -3.30 11.18 1.91
CA GLY A 578 -2.48 12.08 1.11
C GLY A 578 -3.29 12.76 0.00
N GLY A 579 -4.14 12.01 -0.70
CA GLY A 579 -5.03 12.55 -1.72
C GLY A 579 -5.99 13.60 -1.16
N HIS A 580 -6.66 13.29 -0.04
CA HIS A 580 -7.61 14.21 0.59
C HIS A 580 -6.94 15.47 1.14
N ILE A 581 -5.84 15.36 1.89
CA ILE A 581 -5.21 16.52 2.54
C ILE A 581 -4.51 17.47 1.56
N TYR A 582 -4.07 16.97 0.40
CA TYR A 582 -3.45 17.78 -0.65
C TYR A 582 -4.38 18.10 -1.83
N GLY A 583 -5.67 17.79 -1.71
CA GLY A 583 -6.67 18.17 -2.72
C GLY A 583 -6.56 17.41 -4.05
N LYS A 584 -6.06 16.18 -4.04
CA LYS A 584 -6.01 15.30 -5.21
C LYS A 584 -7.32 14.54 -5.31
N ASN A 585 -8.12 14.86 -6.33
CA ASN A 585 -9.46 14.30 -6.47
C ASN A 585 -9.48 12.86 -6.99
N ILE A 586 -8.48 12.48 -7.79
CA ILE A 586 -8.33 11.12 -8.32
C ILE A 586 -7.35 10.37 -7.42
N ILE A 587 -7.80 9.20 -6.94
CA ILE A 587 -7.03 8.31 -6.08
C ILE A 587 -7.06 6.93 -6.73
N GLN A 588 -5.90 6.55 -7.26
CA GLN A 588 -5.64 5.29 -7.94
C GLN A 588 -5.40 4.14 -6.96
N SER A 589 -5.42 2.92 -7.49
CA SER A 589 -5.00 1.75 -6.76
C SER A 589 -4.47 0.67 -7.68
N GLU A 590 -3.27 0.17 -7.39
CA GLU A 590 -2.90 -1.18 -7.78
C GLU A 590 -3.90 -2.14 -7.12
N SER A 591 -4.62 -2.90 -7.94
CA SER A 591 -5.84 -3.58 -7.50
C SER A 591 -5.80 -5.08 -7.78
N TYR A 592 -6.13 -5.87 -6.76
CA TYR A 592 -6.30 -7.34 -6.80
C TYR A 592 -5.02 -8.16 -6.94
N THR A 593 -3.87 -7.61 -6.56
CA THR A 593 -2.60 -8.33 -6.52
C THR A 593 -2.75 -9.61 -5.69
N GLU A 594 -2.32 -10.76 -6.23
CA GLU A 594 -2.53 -12.05 -5.59
C GLU A 594 -1.23 -12.86 -5.57
N LEU A 595 -0.70 -13.14 -4.39
CA LEU A 595 0.59 -13.82 -4.21
C LEU A 595 0.61 -15.21 -4.84
N ARG A 596 -0.50 -15.96 -4.73
CA ARG A 596 -0.65 -17.30 -5.32
C ARG A 596 -2.10 -17.54 -5.72
N THR A 597 -2.33 -17.54 -7.01
CA THR A 597 -3.58 -17.97 -7.66
C THR A 597 -3.86 -19.47 -7.56
N MET A 598 -5.12 -19.83 -7.73
CA MET A 598 -5.60 -21.19 -7.96
C MET A 598 -6.38 -21.31 -9.28
N TRP A 599 -6.29 -20.33 -10.18
CA TRP A 599 -7.05 -20.25 -11.43
C TRP A 599 -8.56 -20.37 -11.24
N ASN A 600 -9.06 -20.06 -10.05
CA ASN A 600 -10.47 -20.10 -9.69
C ASN A 600 -11.08 -18.69 -9.61
N GLU A 601 -10.29 -17.66 -9.89
CA GLU A 601 -10.69 -16.28 -9.71
C GLU A 601 -11.67 -15.82 -10.80
N HIS A 602 -12.76 -15.15 -10.41
CA HIS A 602 -13.77 -14.63 -11.35
C HIS A 602 -14.47 -13.38 -10.79
N PRO A 603 -15.03 -12.49 -11.62
CA PRO A 603 -15.56 -11.18 -11.18
C PRO A 603 -16.48 -11.16 -9.95
N SER A 604 -17.39 -12.14 -9.80
CA SER A 604 -18.31 -12.19 -8.65
C SER A 604 -17.57 -12.22 -7.31
N MET A 605 -16.47 -12.97 -7.22
CA MET A 605 -15.70 -13.07 -5.97
C MET A 605 -14.84 -11.83 -5.69
N LEU A 606 -14.51 -11.07 -6.74
CA LEU A 606 -13.69 -9.87 -6.66
C LEU A 606 -14.51 -8.64 -6.22
N LYS A 607 -15.83 -8.70 -6.41
CA LYS A 607 -16.73 -7.54 -6.23
C LYS A 607 -16.66 -6.93 -4.83
N ALA A 608 -16.84 -7.73 -3.78
CA ALA A 608 -16.84 -7.23 -2.41
C ALA A 608 -15.51 -6.56 -2.03
N LEU A 609 -14.37 -7.11 -2.50
CA LEU A 609 -13.04 -6.52 -2.30
C LEU A 609 -12.85 -5.18 -3.02
N GLY A 610 -13.31 -5.08 -4.26
CA GLY A 610 -13.32 -3.79 -4.96
C GLY A 610 -14.18 -2.76 -4.24
N ASP A 611 -15.41 -3.16 -3.89
CA ASP A 611 -16.39 -2.27 -3.28
C ASP A 611 -15.93 -1.70 -1.93
N ARG A 612 -15.30 -2.51 -1.06
CA ARG A 612 -14.79 -1.96 0.21
C ARG A 612 -13.65 -0.97 0.01
N ASN A 613 -12.80 -1.14 -1.00
CA ASN A 613 -11.75 -0.16 -1.30
C ASN A 613 -12.32 1.12 -1.94
N LEU A 614 -13.31 1.00 -2.83
CA LEU A 614 -14.08 2.16 -3.33
C LEU A 614 -14.76 2.92 -2.17
N ALA A 615 -15.26 2.20 -1.17
CA ALA A 615 -15.80 2.78 0.05
C ALA A 615 -14.74 3.35 1.00
N LEU A 616 -13.48 2.89 0.94
CA LEU A 616 -12.39 3.49 1.70
C LEU A 616 -12.03 4.87 1.13
N GLY A 617 -11.96 5.01 -0.20
CA GLY A 617 -11.73 6.32 -0.82
C GLY A 617 -11.16 6.28 -2.24
N ILE A 618 -10.71 5.12 -2.73
CA ILE A 618 -10.23 5.05 -4.12
C ILE A 618 -11.37 5.29 -5.10
N ASN A 619 -11.05 5.86 -6.25
CA ASN A 619 -12.02 6.10 -7.31
C ASN A 619 -11.46 5.86 -8.72
N LYS A 620 -10.35 5.12 -8.80
CA LYS A 620 -9.68 4.73 -10.03
C LYS A 620 -8.92 3.42 -9.80
N ILE A 621 -9.34 2.34 -10.46
CA ILE A 621 -8.76 1.01 -10.36
C ILE A 621 -7.78 0.78 -11.50
N ASP A 622 -6.61 0.28 -11.14
CA ASP A 622 -5.57 -0.21 -12.02
C ASP A 622 -5.38 -1.70 -11.74
N TYR A 623 -5.86 -2.56 -12.64
CA TYR A 623 -5.83 -4.01 -12.41
C TYR A 623 -4.39 -4.54 -12.41
N HIS A 624 -3.96 -5.12 -11.29
CA HIS A 624 -2.80 -6.00 -11.19
C HIS A 624 -3.27 -7.44 -11.41
N VAL A 625 -2.94 -8.10 -12.52
CA VAL A 625 -2.10 -7.63 -13.63
C VAL A 625 -2.63 -8.17 -14.95
N ASN A 626 -2.47 -7.39 -16.02
CA ASN A 626 -2.63 -7.88 -17.38
C ASN A 626 -1.26 -8.33 -17.89
N MET A 627 -0.99 -9.63 -17.95
CA MET A 627 0.29 -10.11 -18.47
C MET A 627 0.24 -10.20 -19.99
N HIS A 628 1.30 -9.69 -20.63
CA HIS A 628 1.48 -9.88 -22.05
C HIS A 628 1.76 -11.36 -22.36
N ASN A 629 0.88 -11.96 -23.15
CA ASN A 629 1.10 -13.27 -23.73
C ASN A 629 1.57 -13.12 -25.19
N PRO A 630 2.82 -13.46 -25.54
CA PRO A 630 3.33 -13.26 -26.90
C PRO A 630 2.77 -14.27 -27.91
N TRP A 631 2.16 -15.36 -27.45
CA TRP A 631 1.61 -16.42 -28.31
C TRP A 631 0.09 -16.29 -28.47
N ILE A 632 -0.40 -16.52 -29.69
CA ILE A 632 -1.85 -16.52 -29.98
C ILE A 632 -2.48 -17.92 -29.78
N ASP A 633 -1.64 -18.95 -29.73
CA ASP A 633 -2.01 -20.36 -29.68
C ASP A 633 -1.76 -21.04 -28.31
N ARG A 634 -1.23 -20.31 -27.30
CA ARG A 634 -1.01 -20.84 -25.95
C ARG A 634 -1.92 -20.18 -24.92
N LYS A 635 -2.70 -20.98 -24.20
CA LYS A 635 -3.68 -20.52 -23.19
C LYS A 635 -3.56 -21.35 -21.90
N PRO A 636 -3.70 -20.77 -20.70
CA PRO A 636 -3.94 -19.36 -20.41
C PRO A 636 -2.74 -18.43 -20.68
N GLY A 637 -1.56 -19.01 -20.96
CA GLY A 637 -0.40 -18.27 -21.43
C GLY A 637 0.55 -17.81 -20.31
N MET A 638 1.33 -16.78 -20.64
CA MET A 638 2.33 -16.18 -19.76
C MET A 638 1.68 -15.53 -18.53
N THR A 639 2.37 -15.61 -17.40
CA THR A 639 1.99 -15.02 -16.11
C THR A 639 3.22 -14.43 -15.40
N LEU A 640 3.02 -13.69 -14.31
CA LEU A 640 4.08 -13.29 -13.39
C LEU A 640 4.43 -14.44 -12.43
N ASP A 641 4.91 -15.56 -12.97
CA ASP A 641 5.32 -16.76 -12.23
C ASP A 641 4.27 -17.24 -11.18
N GLY A 642 2.97 -17.09 -11.49
CA GLY A 642 1.88 -17.48 -10.59
C GLY A 642 1.32 -16.38 -9.68
N ILE A 643 1.81 -15.14 -9.77
CA ILE A 643 1.26 -13.97 -9.07
C ILE A 643 0.14 -13.37 -9.94
N GLY A 644 -1.06 -13.26 -9.38
CA GLY A 644 -2.27 -12.74 -10.02
C GLY A 644 -2.57 -11.28 -9.63
N LEU A 645 -3.77 -10.77 -9.89
CA LEU A 645 -4.88 -11.41 -10.61
C LEU A 645 -4.51 -11.62 -12.08
N PHE A 646 -4.91 -12.75 -12.66
CA PHE A 646 -4.73 -12.97 -14.10
C PHE A 646 -5.82 -12.28 -14.91
N MET A 647 -5.77 -10.95 -15.05
CA MET A 647 -6.73 -10.15 -15.82
C MET A 647 -6.22 -9.89 -17.24
N GLN A 648 -6.10 -10.96 -18.04
CA GLN A 648 -5.54 -10.93 -19.40
C GLN A 648 -6.44 -11.62 -20.43
N ARG A 649 -6.25 -11.33 -21.73
CA ARG A 649 -7.15 -11.72 -22.83
C ARG A 649 -7.49 -13.22 -22.91
N ASP A 650 -6.60 -14.07 -22.41
CA ASP A 650 -6.71 -15.52 -22.46
C ASP A 650 -7.42 -16.12 -21.23
N GLN A 651 -7.90 -15.30 -20.30
CA GLN A 651 -8.87 -15.77 -19.31
C GLN A 651 -10.13 -16.27 -19.99
N THR A 652 -10.66 -17.38 -19.49
CA THR A 652 -11.96 -17.94 -19.91
C THR A 652 -13.05 -16.87 -19.92
N TRP A 653 -13.16 -16.12 -18.82
CA TRP A 653 -14.19 -15.11 -18.60
C TRP A 653 -13.81 -13.70 -19.06
N TYR A 654 -12.68 -13.46 -19.74
CA TYR A 654 -12.25 -12.09 -20.08
C TYR A 654 -13.32 -11.30 -20.86
N LYS A 655 -13.89 -11.94 -21.90
CA LYS A 655 -14.93 -11.32 -22.74
C LYS A 655 -16.22 -11.00 -21.96
N PRO A 656 -16.89 -11.95 -21.28
CA PRO A 656 -18.05 -11.63 -20.45
C PRO A 656 -17.71 -10.75 -19.24
N GLY A 657 -16.45 -10.77 -18.79
CA GLY A 657 -15.91 -9.92 -17.72
C GLY A 657 -15.95 -8.42 -18.01
N ARG A 658 -16.20 -8.00 -19.26
CA ARG A 658 -16.47 -6.59 -19.61
C ARG A 658 -17.59 -5.99 -18.76
N ALA A 659 -18.60 -6.78 -18.38
CA ALA A 659 -19.70 -6.31 -17.55
C ALA A 659 -19.28 -5.91 -16.12
N TRP A 660 -18.22 -6.52 -15.60
CA TRP A 660 -17.62 -6.12 -14.33
C TRP A 660 -16.82 -4.82 -14.47
N VAL A 661 -16.05 -4.67 -15.56
CA VAL A 661 -15.34 -3.41 -15.85
C VAL A 661 -16.34 -2.26 -16.06
N GLU A 662 -17.48 -2.51 -16.71
CA GLU A 662 -18.56 -1.53 -16.83
C GLU A 662 -19.12 -1.11 -15.46
N TYR A 663 -19.40 -2.07 -14.57
CA TYR A 663 -19.81 -1.78 -13.19
C TYR A 663 -18.80 -0.87 -12.48
N VAL A 664 -17.51 -1.21 -12.54
CA VAL A 664 -16.44 -0.42 -11.92
C VAL A 664 -16.39 0.99 -12.52
N ASN A 665 -16.48 1.11 -13.85
CA ASN A 665 -16.46 2.41 -14.53
C ASN A 665 -17.64 3.31 -14.10
N ARG A 666 -18.84 2.75 -13.88
CA ARG A 666 -20.00 3.51 -13.36
C ARG A 666 -19.77 3.97 -11.92
N CYS A 667 -19.24 3.10 -11.07
CA CYS A 667 -18.89 3.46 -9.69
C CYS A 667 -17.88 4.61 -9.66
N GLN A 668 -16.78 4.49 -10.41
CA GLN A 668 -15.74 5.52 -10.51
C GLN A 668 -16.28 6.84 -11.05
N ALA A 669 -17.20 6.79 -12.02
CA ALA A 669 -17.80 7.99 -12.61
C ALA A 669 -18.50 8.87 -11.56
N LEU A 670 -19.20 8.27 -10.60
CA LEU A 670 -19.82 9.00 -9.48
C LEU A 670 -18.84 9.30 -8.35
N LEU A 671 -17.95 8.36 -8.02
CA LEU A 671 -16.96 8.51 -6.94
C LEU A 671 -15.83 9.52 -7.24
N GLN A 672 -15.79 10.06 -8.46
CA GLN A 672 -14.91 11.18 -8.84
C GLN A 672 -15.61 12.55 -8.78
N GLN A 673 -16.93 12.61 -8.52
CA GLN A 673 -17.67 13.87 -8.48
C GLN A 673 -17.57 14.54 -7.11
N GLY A 674 -17.50 15.87 -7.09
CA GLY A 674 -17.41 16.64 -5.86
C GLY A 674 -16.19 16.26 -5.01
N HIS A 675 -16.30 16.41 -3.69
CA HIS A 675 -15.26 16.15 -2.71
C HIS A 675 -15.70 15.04 -1.75
N PRO A 676 -14.77 14.21 -1.25
CA PRO A 676 -15.07 13.24 -0.21
C PRO A 676 -15.49 13.94 1.10
N VAL A 677 -16.50 13.41 1.78
CA VAL A 677 -16.96 13.94 3.07
C VAL A 677 -16.33 13.14 4.20
N THR A 678 -15.46 13.81 4.96
CA THR A 678 -14.72 13.22 6.08
C THR A 678 -14.72 14.20 7.25
N ASP A 679 -15.27 13.79 8.39
CA ASP A 679 -15.47 14.70 9.53
C ASP A 679 -14.30 14.73 10.51
N ILE A 680 -13.38 13.76 10.43
CA ILE A 680 -12.31 13.57 11.41
C ILE A 680 -10.95 13.65 10.72
N ALA A 681 -10.05 14.47 11.24
CA ALA A 681 -8.63 14.40 10.91
C ALA A 681 -7.87 13.80 12.10
N VAL A 682 -6.90 12.92 11.84
CA VAL A 682 -6.08 12.28 12.88
C VAL A 682 -4.61 12.64 12.67
N PHE A 683 -4.04 13.38 13.62
CA PHE A 683 -2.67 13.84 13.51
C PHE A 683 -1.66 12.70 13.61
N THR A 684 -0.72 12.62 12.65
CA THR A 684 0.25 11.53 12.56
C THR A 684 1.48 11.71 13.46
N GLY A 685 1.58 12.80 14.21
CA GLY A 685 2.72 13.09 15.08
C GLY A 685 3.95 13.68 14.39
N GLU A 686 5.04 13.83 15.15
CA GLU A 686 6.30 14.45 14.72
C GLU A 686 7.48 13.45 14.63
N GLU A 687 7.27 12.16 14.95
CA GLU A 687 8.31 11.13 14.74
C GLU A 687 8.62 10.97 13.25
N THR A 688 9.83 10.52 12.93
CA THR A 688 10.22 10.15 11.57
C THR A 688 10.98 8.82 11.63
N PRO A 689 10.68 7.81 10.80
CA PRO A 689 9.59 7.80 9.84
C PRO A 689 8.21 7.79 10.49
N ARG A 690 7.20 8.26 9.73
CA ARG A 690 5.78 8.25 10.11
C ARG A 690 4.92 8.02 8.86
N ARG A 691 3.68 7.61 9.06
CA ARG A 691 2.69 7.38 7.99
C ARG A 691 1.26 7.46 8.54
N SER A 692 0.25 7.16 7.73
CA SER A 692 -1.13 7.07 8.19
C SER A 692 -1.33 6.06 9.33
N LEU A 693 -2.39 6.25 10.11
CA LEU A 693 -2.74 5.39 11.23
C LEU A 693 -3.88 4.46 10.83
N LEU A 694 -3.67 3.15 11.00
CA LEU A 694 -4.72 2.15 10.90
C LEU A 694 -5.76 2.32 12.03
N PRO A 695 -7.04 1.92 11.80
CA PRO A 695 -8.11 2.15 12.78
C PRO A 695 -7.87 1.48 14.14
N ASP A 696 -7.26 0.29 14.18
CA ASP A 696 -6.93 -0.41 15.43
C ASP A 696 -6.05 0.43 16.35
N ARG A 697 -5.13 1.23 15.78
CA ARG A 697 -4.25 2.13 16.52
C ARG A 697 -4.96 3.31 17.16
N LEU A 698 -6.21 3.59 16.77
CA LEU A 698 -7.03 4.67 17.31
C LEU A 698 -7.95 4.20 18.44
N ILE A 699 -8.10 2.89 18.65
CA ILE A 699 -8.94 2.32 19.72
C ILE A 699 -8.58 2.86 21.11
N PRO A 700 -7.29 3.01 21.49
CA PRO A 700 -6.93 3.60 22.79
C PRO A 700 -7.36 5.06 22.95
N THR A 701 -7.49 5.81 21.85
CA THR A 701 -7.86 7.24 21.88
C THR A 701 -9.37 7.45 21.76
N LEU A 702 -10.06 6.63 20.95
CA LEU A 702 -11.48 6.79 20.60
C LEU A 702 -12.34 5.56 20.92
N PRO A 703 -12.18 4.89 22.09
CA PRO A 703 -12.80 3.59 22.35
C PRO A 703 -14.34 3.63 22.24
N GLY A 704 -14.96 4.76 22.59
CA GLY A 704 -16.39 4.96 22.47
C GLY A 704 -16.91 4.83 21.03
N LEU A 705 -16.20 5.38 20.05
CA LEU A 705 -16.62 5.35 18.65
C LEU A 705 -16.53 3.96 18.04
N PHE A 706 -15.52 3.17 18.40
CA PHE A 706 -15.38 1.78 17.96
C PHE A 706 -16.41 0.86 18.64
N GLY A 707 -16.79 1.17 19.88
CA GLY A 707 -17.75 0.40 20.67
C GLY A 707 -17.11 -0.79 21.40
N ALA A 708 -17.77 -1.22 22.48
CA ALA A 708 -17.22 -2.19 23.43
C ALA A 708 -16.84 -3.53 22.81
N GLU A 709 -17.61 -4.02 21.82
CA GLU A 709 -17.32 -5.30 21.15
C GLU A 709 -15.99 -5.26 20.39
N ARG A 710 -15.73 -4.21 19.61
CA ARG A 710 -14.48 -4.08 18.85
C ARG A 710 -13.28 -3.82 19.78
N VAL A 711 -13.47 -3.06 20.86
CA VAL A 711 -12.46 -2.88 21.92
C VAL A 711 -12.08 -4.23 22.56
N ALA A 712 -13.08 -5.06 22.90
CA ALA A 712 -12.85 -6.37 23.50
C ALA A 712 -12.15 -7.33 22.52
N ARG A 713 -12.60 -7.36 21.26
CA ARG A 713 -11.97 -8.14 20.18
C ARG A 713 -10.51 -7.76 19.98
N GLU A 714 -10.20 -6.46 19.97
CA GLU A 714 -8.84 -5.99 19.79
C GLU A 714 -7.93 -6.38 20.95
N LYS A 715 -8.44 -6.29 22.19
CA LYS A 715 -7.71 -6.75 23.38
C LYS A 715 -7.37 -8.24 23.29
N GLU A 716 -8.30 -9.07 22.80
CA GLU A 716 -8.07 -10.50 22.60
C GLU A 716 -7.06 -10.76 21.46
N ARG A 717 -7.22 -10.08 20.33
CA ARG A 717 -6.32 -10.18 19.18
C ARG A 717 -4.88 -9.84 19.56
N LEU A 718 -4.67 -8.72 20.26
CA LEU A 718 -3.34 -8.27 20.71
C LEU A 718 -2.75 -9.13 21.83
N ALA A 719 -3.59 -9.75 22.69
CA ALA A 719 -3.12 -10.74 23.65
C ALA A 719 -2.52 -11.97 22.97
N ASN A 720 -2.95 -12.27 21.74
CA ASN A 720 -2.38 -13.27 20.83
C ASN A 720 -2.13 -14.63 21.49
N LYS A 721 -3.04 -15.06 22.39
CA LYS A 721 -2.88 -16.29 23.16
C LYS A 721 -2.84 -17.50 22.24
N GLY A 722 -1.92 -18.43 22.50
CA GLY A 722 -1.75 -19.64 21.69
C GLY A 722 -1.04 -19.41 20.34
N LEU A 723 -0.79 -18.16 19.93
CA LEU A 723 -0.10 -17.79 18.70
C LEU A 723 -0.67 -18.51 17.46
N PRO A 724 -1.99 -18.38 17.20
CA PRO A 724 -2.65 -19.10 16.12
C PRO A 724 -2.03 -18.75 14.76
N MET A 725 -1.95 -19.78 13.91
CA MET A 725 -1.41 -19.68 12.55
C MET A 725 -2.49 -20.05 11.53
N ARG A 726 -2.42 -19.46 10.34
CA ARG A 726 -3.28 -19.73 9.17
C ARG A 726 -2.44 -20.00 7.93
N THR A 727 -3.03 -20.68 6.96
CA THR A 727 -2.43 -20.93 5.64
C THR A 727 -3.26 -20.24 4.56
N ILE A 728 -2.88 -19.01 4.21
CA ILE A 728 -3.56 -18.21 3.18
C ILE A 728 -2.50 -17.37 2.44
N PRO A 729 -2.36 -17.50 1.11
CA PRO A 729 -2.94 -18.55 0.26
C PRO A 729 -2.24 -19.90 0.49
N ILE A 730 -2.50 -20.88 -0.37
CA ILE A 730 -1.92 -22.23 -0.24
C ILE A 730 -0.39 -22.19 -0.08
N GLY A 731 0.12 -22.86 0.96
CA GLY A 731 1.54 -22.95 1.26
C GLY A 731 2.19 -21.66 1.79
N VAL A 732 1.39 -20.72 2.30
CA VAL A 732 1.87 -19.49 2.97
C VAL A 732 1.34 -19.47 4.40
N ASN A 733 2.21 -19.81 5.36
CA ASN A 733 1.84 -19.89 6.77
C ASN A 733 2.16 -18.58 7.48
N SER A 734 1.17 -17.99 8.15
CA SER A 734 1.31 -16.71 8.85
C SER A 734 0.47 -16.65 10.13
N SER A 735 0.70 -15.64 10.96
CA SER A 735 -0.11 -15.37 12.15
C SER A 735 -1.57 -15.13 11.75
N SER A 736 -2.51 -15.77 12.46
CA SER A 736 -3.95 -15.60 12.20
C SER A 736 -4.50 -14.28 12.69
N ASN A 737 -3.89 -13.68 13.71
CA ASN A 737 -4.38 -12.48 14.39
C ASN A 737 -3.88 -11.17 13.75
N MET A 738 -3.36 -11.21 12.53
CA MET A 738 -3.04 -10.00 11.76
C MET A 738 -4.34 -9.29 11.37
N LEU A 739 -4.32 -7.96 11.38
CA LEU A 739 -5.43 -7.14 10.90
C LEU A 739 -5.69 -7.43 9.39
N GLY A 740 -6.95 -7.55 8.99
CA GLY A 740 -7.32 -7.75 7.59
C GLY A 740 -8.03 -6.52 6.99
N SER A 741 -8.11 -6.45 5.66
CA SER A 741 -8.85 -5.38 4.94
C SER A 741 -10.33 -5.28 5.35
N GLU A 742 -10.94 -6.38 5.80
CA GLU A 742 -12.29 -6.45 6.34
C GLU A 742 -12.46 -5.68 7.64
N ASP A 743 -11.39 -5.48 8.41
CA ASP A 743 -11.43 -4.68 9.64
C ASP A 743 -11.56 -3.18 9.36
N LEU A 744 -11.33 -2.76 8.11
CA LEU A 744 -11.47 -1.38 7.66
C LEU A 744 -12.92 -1.04 7.22
N ILE A 745 -13.86 -1.98 7.29
CA ILE A 745 -15.28 -1.73 6.97
C ILE A 745 -15.94 -0.96 8.13
N ASP A 746 -16.32 0.29 7.87
CA ASP A 746 -17.00 1.22 8.78
C ASP A 746 -16.51 1.18 10.25
N PRO A 747 -15.19 1.29 10.52
CA PRO A 747 -14.63 1.02 11.84
C PRO A 747 -15.11 2.01 12.91
N LEU A 748 -15.50 3.23 12.51
CA LEU A 748 -16.00 4.30 13.38
C LEU A 748 -17.54 4.38 13.41
N ARG A 749 -18.24 3.39 12.84
CA ARG A 749 -19.70 3.20 12.90
C ARG A 749 -20.48 4.44 12.46
N GLY A 750 -20.21 4.95 11.27
CA GLY A 750 -20.92 6.09 10.68
C GLY A 750 -20.12 7.39 10.53
N TYR A 751 -18.81 7.35 10.77
CA TYR A 751 -17.88 8.44 10.51
C TYR A 751 -16.71 7.98 9.64
N LYS A 752 -16.11 8.92 8.91
CA LYS A 752 -14.85 8.75 8.18
C LYS A 752 -13.75 9.59 8.82
N TYR A 753 -12.51 9.15 8.65
CA TYR A 753 -11.34 9.92 9.04
C TYR A 753 -10.25 9.88 7.97
N ASP A 754 -9.43 10.93 7.94
CA ASP A 754 -8.15 10.96 7.25
C ASP A 754 -7.02 11.03 8.27
N SER A 755 -5.88 10.43 7.93
CA SER A 755 -4.63 10.76 8.61
C SER A 755 -4.13 12.12 8.13
N PHE A 756 -3.50 12.88 9.02
CA PHE A 756 -3.20 14.29 8.82
C PHE A 756 -1.80 14.60 9.31
N ASN A 757 -0.88 14.93 8.40
CA ASN A 757 0.53 15.07 8.74
C ASN A 757 0.92 16.47 9.24
N LEU A 758 2.19 16.61 9.60
CA LEU A 758 2.78 17.85 10.09
C LEU A 758 2.74 18.97 9.04
N ASP A 759 3.00 18.67 7.76
CA ASP A 759 2.94 19.68 6.69
C ASP A 759 1.52 20.25 6.53
N ALA A 760 0.50 19.39 6.41
CA ALA A 760 -0.88 19.83 6.32
C ALA A 760 -1.31 20.66 7.53
N LEU A 761 -0.91 20.25 8.74
CA LEU A 761 -1.17 21.01 9.97
C LEU A 761 -0.57 22.42 9.90
N MET A 762 0.71 22.52 9.56
CA MET A 762 1.47 23.76 9.69
C MET A 762 1.20 24.72 8.53
N ARG A 763 1.13 24.21 7.30
CA ARG A 763 1.09 25.00 6.07
C ARG A 763 -0.33 25.25 5.55
N LEU A 764 -1.22 24.26 5.67
CA LEU A 764 -2.51 24.27 4.97
C LEU A 764 -3.71 24.56 5.88
N ALA A 765 -3.68 24.07 7.13
CA ALA A 765 -4.82 24.10 8.03
C ALA A 765 -5.30 25.52 8.39
N LYS A 766 -6.59 25.79 8.13
CA LYS A 766 -7.30 27.00 8.55
C LYS A 766 -8.64 26.62 9.20
N VAL A 767 -9.11 27.44 10.14
CA VAL A 767 -10.44 27.22 10.73
C VAL A 767 -11.46 28.12 10.07
N ASN A 768 -12.51 27.51 9.51
CA ASN A 768 -13.66 28.21 8.97
C ASN A 768 -14.93 27.60 9.60
N ASN A 769 -15.78 28.44 10.18
CA ASN A 769 -17.04 28.01 10.82
C ASN A 769 -16.88 26.83 11.80
N GLY A 770 -15.77 26.82 12.55
CA GLY A 770 -15.44 25.78 13.52
C GLY A 770 -15.15 24.41 12.91
N ARG A 771 -14.67 24.37 11.67
CA ARG A 771 -14.10 23.21 10.98
C ARG A 771 -12.67 23.53 10.54
N VAL A 772 -11.78 22.54 10.57
CA VAL A 772 -10.42 22.64 10.03
C VAL A 772 -10.49 22.30 8.54
N GLU A 773 -10.19 23.28 7.70
CA GLU A 773 -10.28 23.17 6.24
C GLU A 773 -8.90 23.23 5.59
N LEU A 774 -8.78 22.53 4.47
CA LEU A 774 -7.60 22.51 3.62
C LEU A 774 -7.98 22.92 2.18
N PRO A 775 -7.01 23.42 1.39
CA PRO A 775 -7.21 23.59 -0.03
C PRO A 775 -7.63 22.26 -0.69
N GLY A 776 -8.57 22.32 -1.64
CA GLY A 776 -9.04 21.12 -2.36
C GLY A 776 -10.32 20.49 -1.80
N GLY A 777 -10.90 21.03 -0.72
CA GLY A 777 -12.27 20.72 -0.27
C GLY A 777 -12.37 19.87 0.99
N ALA A 778 -11.26 19.40 1.55
CA ALA A 778 -11.26 18.69 2.83
C ALA A 778 -11.67 19.64 3.98
N SER A 779 -12.61 19.20 4.81
CA SER A 779 -13.19 20.00 5.90
C SER A 779 -13.56 19.10 7.07
N TYR A 780 -12.81 19.20 8.17
CA TYR A 780 -12.91 18.32 9.33
C TYR A 780 -13.57 19.02 10.50
N LYS A 781 -14.56 18.38 11.14
CA LYS A 781 -15.18 18.92 12.35
C LYS A 781 -14.34 18.66 13.60
N VAL A 782 -13.62 17.54 13.62
CA VAL A 782 -12.83 17.08 14.76
C VAL A 782 -11.40 16.83 14.32
N LEU A 783 -10.43 17.40 15.03
CA LEU A 783 -9.02 17.05 14.90
C LEU A 783 -8.62 16.20 16.12
N VAL A 784 -8.18 14.97 15.88
CA VAL A 784 -7.73 14.03 16.90
C VAL A 784 -6.22 14.06 16.98
N ILE A 785 -5.70 14.30 18.17
CA ILE A 785 -4.28 14.22 18.51
C ILE A 785 -4.12 12.97 19.38
N PRO A 786 -3.69 11.82 18.79
CA PRO A 786 -3.55 10.58 19.53
C PRO A 786 -2.45 10.70 20.59
N GLY A 787 -2.52 9.79 21.57
CA GLY A 787 -1.44 9.56 22.54
C GLY A 787 -0.26 8.81 21.92
N SER A 788 0.56 8.17 22.76
CA SER A 788 1.64 7.33 22.25
C SER A 788 1.05 6.11 21.54
N THR A 789 1.61 5.79 20.37
CA THR A 789 1.29 4.56 19.63
C THR A 789 2.58 3.79 19.38
N GLN A 790 2.49 2.58 18.83
CA GLN A 790 3.69 1.80 18.47
C GLN A 790 4.59 2.54 17.46
N MET A 791 4.00 3.34 16.56
CA MET A 791 4.70 4.18 15.58
C MET A 791 4.98 5.60 16.08
N LEU A 792 4.46 5.97 17.26
CA LEU A 792 4.72 7.23 17.93
C LEU A 792 5.13 6.98 19.38
N PRO A 793 6.17 6.16 19.64
CA PRO A 793 6.52 5.77 21.02
C PRO A 793 7.07 6.93 21.84
N ASN A 794 7.51 8.00 21.16
CA ASN A 794 8.00 9.25 21.75
C ASN A 794 6.98 10.41 21.59
N GLY A 795 5.82 10.15 20.98
CA GLY A 795 4.87 11.15 20.44
C GLY A 795 4.14 12.01 21.48
N ALA A 796 4.38 11.74 22.76
CA ALA A 796 3.94 12.61 23.83
C ALA A 796 4.68 13.98 23.80
N VAL A 797 5.96 13.99 23.39
CA VAL A 797 6.75 15.22 23.23
C VAL A 797 6.38 15.90 21.91
N ARG A 798 5.87 17.13 21.97
CA ARG A 798 5.52 17.96 20.81
C ARG A 798 6.36 19.23 20.78
N SER A 799 6.68 19.70 19.58
CA SER A 799 7.38 20.97 19.42
C SER A 799 6.50 22.13 19.86
N ALA A 800 7.14 23.21 20.34
CA ALA A 800 6.43 24.44 20.68
C ALA A 800 5.65 25.00 19.48
N ALA A 801 6.16 24.83 18.25
CA ALA A 801 5.50 25.26 17.03
C ALA A 801 4.16 24.53 16.82
N VAL A 802 4.12 23.20 16.99
CA VAL A 802 2.89 22.41 16.88
C VAL A 802 1.91 22.78 17.99
N VAL A 803 2.37 22.88 19.24
CA VAL A 803 1.51 23.30 20.37
C VAL A 803 0.91 24.68 20.12
N ASN A 804 1.70 25.64 19.62
CA ASN A 804 1.21 26.97 19.28
C ASN A 804 0.19 26.93 18.14
N LYS A 805 0.44 26.16 17.09
CA LYS A 805 -0.51 26.00 15.98
C LYS A 805 -1.82 25.36 16.45
N LEU A 806 -1.77 24.32 17.28
CA LEU A 806 -2.97 23.68 17.83
C LEU A 806 -3.77 24.64 18.73
N ASN A 807 -3.09 25.39 19.60
CA ASN A 807 -3.75 26.43 20.42
C ASN A 807 -4.39 27.53 19.56
N GLN A 808 -3.73 27.93 18.46
CA GLN A 808 -4.30 28.88 17.50
C GLN A 808 -5.57 28.31 16.85
N LEU A 809 -5.55 27.07 16.38
CA LEU A 809 -6.74 26.43 15.79
C LEU A 809 -7.89 26.35 16.80
N ILE A 810 -7.61 26.06 18.07
CA ILE A 810 -8.62 26.09 19.15
C ILE A 810 -9.21 27.50 19.29
N ALA A 811 -8.36 28.53 19.38
CA ALA A 811 -8.80 29.92 19.49
C ALA A 811 -9.72 30.33 18.32
N ASP A 812 -9.39 29.87 17.11
CA ASP A 812 -10.14 30.16 15.89
C ASP A 812 -11.45 29.35 15.76
N GLY A 813 -11.69 28.37 16.64
CA GLY A 813 -12.96 27.64 16.73
C GLY A 813 -12.91 26.13 16.46
N ALA A 814 -11.73 25.54 16.28
CA ALA A 814 -11.60 24.09 16.04
C ALA A 814 -12.03 23.27 17.27
N THR A 815 -12.54 22.06 17.01
CA THR A 815 -12.74 21.05 18.05
C THR A 815 -11.58 20.04 18.00
N ILE A 816 -10.83 19.94 19.09
CA ILE A 816 -9.67 19.06 19.21
C ILE A 816 -9.90 18.03 20.32
N ILE A 817 -9.70 16.75 19.99
CA ILE A 817 -9.59 15.68 20.97
C ILE A 817 -8.12 15.39 21.17
N TYR A 818 -7.67 15.47 22.41
CA TYR A 818 -6.26 15.35 22.76
C TYR A 818 -6.11 14.31 23.87
N HIS A 819 -5.34 13.25 23.61
CA HIS A 819 -5.01 12.25 24.61
C HIS A 819 -3.59 12.54 25.16
N PRO A 820 -3.45 13.28 26.28
CA PRO A 820 -2.14 13.57 26.85
C PRO A 820 -1.57 12.34 27.55
N GLU A 821 -0.26 12.15 27.41
CA GLU A 821 0.50 11.20 28.23
C GLU A 821 1.68 11.89 28.92
N THR A 822 2.42 12.72 28.19
CA THR A 822 3.42 13.69 28.69
C THR A 822 3.49 14.88 27.70
N GLY A 823 4.00 16.05 28.09
CA GLY A 823 4.19 17.22 27.21
C GLY A 823 3.38 18.49 27.58
N PRO A 824 3.60 19.62 26.88
CA PRO A 824 2.90 20.88 27.17
C PRO A 824 1.39 20.75 26.94
N ALA A 825 0.60 21.13 27.94
CA ALA A 825 -0.85 21.09 27.83
C ALA A 825 -1.36 22.07 26.76
N LEU A 826 -2.29 21.60 25.92
CA LEU A 826 -3.11 22.48 25.09
C LEU A 826 -4.06 23.28 25.99
N LYS A 827 -4.37 24.51 25.57
CA LYS A 827 -5.20 25.44 26.33
C LYS A 827 -6.54 25.66 25.64
N GLN A 828 -7.62 25.46 26.39
CA GLN A 828 -8.94 25.90 25.97
C GLN A 828 -8.93 27.43 25.78
N SER A 829 -9.37 27.90 24.62
CA SER A 829 -9.45 29.32 24.28
C SER A 829 -10.47 29.57 23.17
N GLY A 830 -10.89 30.83 23.01
CA GLY A 830 -11.83 31.23 21.95
C GLY A 830 -13.15 30.44 21.97
N LYS A 831 -13.68 30.19 20.77
CA LYS A 831 -14.94 29.42 20.57
C LYS A 831 -14.70 27.92 20.30
N GLY A 832 -13.44 27.48 20.25
CA GLY A 832 -13.11 26.08 20.01
C GLY A 832 -13.47 25.19 21.19
N LYS A 833 -13.30 23.88 21.02
CA LYS A 833 -13.53 22.90 22.08
C LYS A 833 -12.31 21.99 22.20
N LEU A 834 -11.74 21.91 23.39
CA LEU A 834 -10.68 20.98 23.72
C LEU A 834 -11.22 19.87 24.62
N ILE A 835 -11.15 18.63 24.15
CA ILE A 835 -11.48 17.43 24.92
C ILE A 835 -10.18 16.73 25.28
N ILE A 836 -9.97 16.47 26.56
CA ILE A 836 -8.75 15.87 27.08
C ILE A 836 -9.04 14.42 27.53
N GLY A 837 -8.20 13.49 27.10
CA GLY A 837 -8.28 12.08 27.46
C GLY A 837 -8.94 11.22 26.38
N GLN A 838 -9.30 9.99 26.76
CA GLN A 838 -9.97 9.05 25.87
C GLN A 838 -11.41 9.51 25.57
N TYR A 839 -11.81 9.41 24.31
CA TYR A 839 -13.19 9.71 23.92
C TYR A 839 -14.09 8.48 24.13
N GLN A 840 -14.86 8.49 25.22
CA GLN A 840 -15.69 7.36 25.66
C GLN A 840 -17.11 7.35 25.07
N GLN A 841 -17.59 8.48 24.53
CA GLN A 841 -18.96 8.56 24.02
C GLN A 841 -19.11 7.77 22.71
N PRO A 842 -20.28 7.15 22.46
CA PRO A 842 -20.49 6.29 21.30
C PRO A 842 -20.56 7.05 19.96
N ASP A 843 -20.72 8.36 20.02
CA ASP A 843 -20.77 9.27 18.88
C ASP A 843 -20.37 10.70 19.29
N PHE A 844 -20.36 11.64 18.34
CA PHE A 844 -19.99 13.04 18.54
C PHE A 844 -21.18 13.99 18.75
N SER A 845 -22.38 13.48 19.03
CA SER A 845 -23.58 14.32 19.14
C SER A 845 -23.46 15.37 20.24
N SER A 846 -22.77 15.05 21.34
CA SER A 846 -22.48 15.96 22.46
C SER A 846 -21.65 17.19 22.06
N ILE A 847 -20.90 17.09 20.95
CA ILE A 847 -20.13 18.21 20.38
C ILE A 847 -20.76 18.79 19.11
N GLY A 848 -21.98 18.37 18.76
CA GLY A 848 -22.77 18.90 17.65
C GLY A 848 -22.44 18.26 16.30
N LEU A 849 -21.87 17.06 16.29
CA LEU A 849 -21.60 16.29 15.09
C LEU A 849 -22.32 14.94 15.18
N VAL A 850 -23.37 14.75 14.39
CA VAL A 850 -24.07 13.46 14.33
C VAL A 850 -23.43 12.58 13.25
N LYS A 851 -23.66 11.27 13.33
CA LYS A 851 -23.18 10.29 12.34
C LYS A 851 -23.63 10.67 10.93
N ASP A 852 -22.73 10.53 9.97
CA ASP A 852 -23.06 10.80 8.57
C ASP A 852 -23.98 9.69 8.03
N PHE A 853 -23.57 8.45 8.26
CA PHE A 853 -24.25 7.24 7.82
C PHE A 853 -24.60 6.33 9.00
N VAL A 854 -25.80 5.76 8.98
CA VAL A 854 -26.18 4.67 9.89
C VAL A 854 -26.93 3.63 9.07
N ALA A 855 -26.51 2.36 9.16
CA ALA A 855 -27.27 1.25 8.61
C ALA A 855 -27.82 0.39 9.73
N THR A 856 -29.09 -0.01 9.62
CA THR A 856 -29.71 -0.96 10.54
C THR A 856 -30.34 -2.13 9.78
N GLU A 857 -30.34 -3.29 10.42
CA GLU A 857 -30.99 -4.51 9.94
C GLU A 857 -31.76 -5.13 11.10
N LYS A 858 -33.06 -5.37 10.91
CA LYS A 858 -33.95 -5.94 11.94
C LYS A 858 -33.87 -5.20 13.28
N GLY A 859 -33.84 -3.86 13.24
CA GLY A 859 -33.81 -2.99 14.42
C GLY A 859 -32.47 -2.89 15.16
N ARG A 860 -31.38 -3.46 14.60
CA ARG A 860 -30.02 -3.39 15.17
C ARG A 860 -29.06 -2.77 14.18
N ALA A 861 -27.94 -2.22 14.66
CA ALA A 861 -26.88 -1.73 13.78
C ALA A 861 -26.40 -2.86 12.85
N ALA A 862 -26.33 -2.57 11.55
CA ALA A 862 -25.84 -3.53 10.57
C ALA A 862 -24.31 -3.52 10.56
N ASP A 863 -23.73 -4.72 10.60
CA ASP A 863 -22.30 -4.94 10.39
C ASP A 863 -21.99 -5.15 8.89
N SER A 864 -20.71 -5.13 8.52
CA SER A 864 -20.26 -5.51 7.17
C SER A 864 -20.97 -4.76 6.03
N VAL A 865 -21.24 -3.47 6.23
CA VAL A 865 -21.76 -2.54 5.22
C VAL A 865 -20.66 -1.53 4.91
N ALA A 866 -20.07 -1.63 3.72
CA ALA A 866 -19.08 -0.66 3.26
C ALA A 866 -19.78 0.56 2.67
N TRP A 867 -19.34 1.77 3.02
CA TRP A 867 -19.96 3.00 2.52
C TRP A 867 -18.94 4.13 2.35
N THR A 868 -19.24 5.08 1.47
CA THR A 868 -18.56 6.39 1.41
C THR A 868 -19.53 7.49 1.01
N HIS A 869 -19.16 8.75 1.22
CA HIS A 869 -19.97 9.91 0.93
C HIS A 869 -19.16 10.98 0.19
N ARG A 870 -19.74 11.53 -0.88
CA ARG A 870 -19.20 12.66 -1.63
C ARG A 870 -20.22 13.78 -1.76
N SER A 871 -19.76 15.02 -1.63
CA SER A 871 -20.56 16.23 -1.73
C SER A 871 -20.04 17.14 -2.84
N GLY A 872 -20.93 17.75 -3.61
CA GLY A 872 -20.54 18.76 -4.58
C GLY A 872 -21.69 19.70 -4.91
N GLY A 873 -21.44 21.01 -4.91
CA GLY A 873 -22.41 22.04 -5.33
C GLY A 873 -23.78 21.91 -4.64
N ASP A 874 -24.71 21.22 -5.29
CA ASP A 874 -26.10 21.01 -4.88
C ASP A 874 -26.51 19.52 -4.81
N PHE A 875 -25.53 18.61 -4.77
CA PHE A 875 -25.76 17.17 -4.72
C PHE A 875 -24.89 16.45 -3.68
N GLU A 876 -25.40 15.32 -3.22
CA GLU A 876 -24.72 14.39 -2.31
C GLU A 876 -24.83 12.97 -2.89
N VAL A 877 -23.76 12.18 -2.74
CA VAL A 877 -23.67 10.82 -3.26
C VAL A 877 -23.16 9.88 -2.17
N TYR A 878 -23.98 8.93 -1.77
CA TYR A 878 -23.59 7.85 -0.86
C TYR A 878 -23.43 6.56 -1.65
N PHE A 879 -22.25 5.94 -1.60
CA PHE A 879 -22.04 4.57 -2.07
C PHE A 879 -22.27 3.61 -0.91
N ILE A 880 -23.00 2.52 -1.13
CA ILE A 880 -23.35 1.53 -0.09
C ILE A 880 -23.19 0.13 -0.69
N SER A 881 -22.41 -0.73 -0.04
CA SER A 881 -22.16 -2.10 -0.49
C SER A 881 -22.32 -3.11 0.65
N ASN A 882 -23.06 -4.19 0.37
CA ASN A 882 -23.19 -5.36 1.22
C ASN A 882 -21.94 -6.24 1.07
N GLN A 883 -21.22 -6.46 2.17
CA GLN A 883 -20.00 -7.27 2.14
C GLN A 883 -20.23 -8.74 2.46
N LEU A 884 -21.49 -9.16 2.69
CA LEU A 884 -21.85 -10.54 3.00
C LEU A 884 -22.37 -11.29 1.76
N SER A 885 -22.25 -12.61 1.79
CA SER A 885 -22.72 -13.55 0.74
C SER A 885 -24.22 -13.87 0.83
N ALA A 886 -25.01 -13.01 1.48
CA ALA A 886 -26.45 -13.18 1.65
C ALA A 886 -27.19 -11.87 1.30
N LYS A 887 -28.42 -12.01 0.82
CA LYS A 887 -29.33 -10.89 0.59
C LYS A 887 -29.74 -10.22 1.90
N ARG A 888 -29.78 -8.89 1.92
CA ARG A 888 -30.05 -8.08 3.11
C ARG A 888 -31.09 -7.00 2.83
N LYS A 889 -31.86 -6.66 3.86
CA LYS A 889 -32.78 -5.51 3.89
C LYS A 889 -32.29 -4.55 4.95
N LEU A 890 -31.79 -3.41 4.51
CA LEU A 890 -31.20 -2.39 5.36
C LEU A 890 -32.11 -1.18 5.41
N GLU A 891 -32.25 -0.56 6.58
CA GLU A 891 -32.72 0.81 6.70
C GLU A 891 -31.49 1.71 6.89
N VAL A 892 -31.23 2.54 5.89
CA VAL A 892 -30.10 3.47 5.87
C VAL A 892 -30.58 4.85 6.29
N SER A 893 -29.89 5.48 7.23
CA SER A 893 -30.19 6.82 7.73
C SER A 893 -29.05 7.79 7.41
N LEU A 894 -29.33 8.83 6.64
CA LEU A 894 -28.37 9.80 6.11
C LEU A 894 -28.54 11.16 6.80
N ARG A 895 -27.44 11.89 7.00
CA ARG A 895 -27.39 13.17 7.76
C ARG A 895 -27.90 14.39 6.97
N LEU A 896 -29.00 14.23 6.24
CA LEU A 896 -29.63 15.26 5.41
C LEU A 896 -31.15 15.19 5.59
N SER A 897 -31.89 16.24 5.23
CA SER A 897 -33.33 16.33 5.58
C SER A 897 -34.20 17.12 4.59
N ASN A 898 -33.67 17.51 3.44
CA ASN A 898 -34.35 18.43 2.52
C ASN A 898 -34.27 18.03 1.04
N GLN A 899 -33.82 16.80 0.75
CA GLN A 899 -33.67 16.28 -0.61
C GLN A 899 -34.35 14.91 -0.76
N LYS A 900 -34.79 14.59 -1.98
CA LYS A 900 -35.34 13.29 -2.33
C LYS A 900 -34.21 12.30 -2.63
N PRO A 901 -34.19 11.10 -2.02
CA PRO A 901 -33.27 10.04 -2.39
C PRO A 901 -33.64 9.41 -3.73
N GLU A 902 -32.68 9.39 -4.64
CA GLU A 902 -32.69 8.60 -5.88
C GLU A 902 -31.71 7.43 -5.72
N LEU A 903 -32.07 6.26 -6.25
CA LEU A 903 -31.23 5.07 -6.24
C LEU A 903 -30.64 4.86 -7.63
N PHE A 904 -29.32 4.75 -7.68
CA PHE A 904 -28.53 4.51 -8.88
C PHE A 904 -27.91 3.12 -8.73
N ASP A 905 -28.32 2.17 -9.57
CA ASP A 905 -27.84 0.79 -9.55
C ASP A 905 -26.63 0.63 -10.48
N PRO A 906 -25.39 0.51 -9.94
CA PRO A 906 -24.19 0.43 -10.76
C PRO A 906 -24.09 -0.88 -11.56
N LEU A 907 -24.83 -1.93 -11.19
CA LEU A 907 -24.84 -3.20 -11.92
C LEU A 907 -25.55 -3.04 -13.27
N THR A 908 -26.71 -2.40 -13.27
CA THR A 908 -27.57 -2.23 -14.47
C THR A 908 -27.40 -0.89 -15.17
N GLY A 909 -26.88 0.12 -14.47
CA GLY A 909 -26.82 1.51 -14.94
C GLY A 909 -28.17 2.24 -14.87
N GLU A 910 -29.12 1.71 -14.10
CA GLU A 910 -30.46 2.27 -13.98
C GLU A 910 -30.57 3.22 -12.79
N THR A 911 -31.50 4.16 -12.91
CA THR A 911 -31.79 5.20 -11.92
C THR A 911 -33.29 5.21 -11.62
N PHE A 912 -33.66 5.34 -10.35
CA PHE A 912 -35.06 5.38 -9.94
C PHE A 912 -35.24 6.17 -8.64
N GLU A 913 -36.44 6.70 -8.40
CA GLU A 913 -36.76 7.31 -7.11
C GLU A 913 -36.81 6.22 -6.03
N ALA A 914 -36.18 6.46 -4.87
CA ALA A 914 -36.30 5.53 -3.75
C ALA A 914 -37.77 5.45 -3.29
N GLN A 915 -38.19 4.30 -2.76
CA GLN A 915 -39.57 4.11 -2.26
C GLN A 915 -39.56 3.90 -0.75
N GLY A 916 -40.64 4.32 -0.09
CA GLY A 916 -40.80 4.20 1.36
C GLY A 916 -39.78 5.00 2.17
N TRP A 917 -39.16 6.02 1.58
CA TRP A 917 -38.23 6.87 2.32
C TRP A 917 -39.01 7.86 3.19
N LYS A 918 -38.39 8.29 4.29
CA LYS A 918 -38.95 9.24 5.24
C LYS A 918 -37.88 10.19 5.77
N ILE A 919 -38.30 11.40 6.12
CA ILE A 919 -37.49 12.40 6.80
C ILE A 919 -37.99 12.47 8.24
N GLU A 920 -37.16 12.02 9.17
CA GLU A 920 -37.46 12.01 10.61
C GLU A 920 -36.21 12.45 11.35
N ASN A 921 -36.39 13.25 12.41
CA ASN A 921 -35.28 13.71 13.27
C ASN A 921 -34.11 14.33 12.49
N SER A 922 -34.42 15.12 11.47
CA SER A 922 -33.43 15.76 10.56
C SER A 922 -32.53 14.77 9.80
N ARG A 923 -33.03 13.57 9.52
CA ARG A 923 -32.33 12.55 8.72
C ARG A 923 -33.26 11.99 7.65
N ILE A 924 -32.68 11.54 6.52
CA ILE A 924 -33.38 10.80 5.47
C ILE A 924 -33.16 9.31 5.74
N LEU A 925 -34.24 8.58 5.96
CA LEU A 925 -34.26 7.14 6.12
C LEU A 925 -34.68 6.51 4.80
N VAL A 926 -33.85 5.62 4.26
CA VAL A 926 -34.00 4.97 2.96
C VAL A 926 -33.96 3.45 3.15
N PRO A 927 -35.06 2.73 2.89
CA PRO A 927 -35.04 1.29 2.77
C PRO A 927 -34.24 0.88 1.53
N VAL A 928 -33.26 0.01 1.70
CA VAL A 928 -32.44 -0.54 0.61
C VAL A 928 -32.34 -2.05 0.73
N GLU A 929 -32.62 -2.74 -0.37
CA GLU A 929 -32.51 -4.19 -0.50
C GLU A 929 -31.29 -4.50 -1.37
N LEU A 930 -30.31 -5.20 -0.79
CA LEU A 930 -29.05 -5.53 -1.45
C LEU A 930 -28.91 -7.05 -1.54
N GLU A 931 -28.61 -7.56 -2.73
CA GLU A 931 -28.24 -8.95 -2.92
C GLU A 931 -26.90 -9.29 -2.26
N ALA A 932 -26.53 -10.58 -2.25
CA ALA A 932 -25.21 -11.02 -1.82
C ALA A 932 -24.10 -10.26 -2.58
N GLY A 933 -23.23 -9.54 -1.85
CA GLY A 933 -22.21 -8.69 -2.48
C GLY A 933 -22.75 -7.46 -3.23
N GLY A 934 -24.04 -7.15 -3.16
CA GLY A 934 -24.70 -6.09 -3.93
C GLY A 934 -24.33 -4.67 -3.47
N ALA A 935 -24.41 -3.69 -4.36
CA ALA A 935 -24.13 -2.29 -4.05
C ALA A 935 -25.12 -1.34 -4.74
N VAL A 936 -25.29 -0.15 -4.18
CA VAL A 936 -26.16 0.90 -4.69
C VAL A 936 -25.59 2.28 -4.36
N PHE A 937 -25.92 3.28 -5.18
CA PHE A 937 -25.73 4.68 -4.85
C PHE A 937 -27.04 5.32 -4.42
N VAL A 938 -27.04 6.03 -3.29
CA VAL A 938 -28.12 6.97 -2.93
C VAL A 938 -27.67 8.36 -3.32
N VAL A 939 -28.35 8.96 -4.30
CA VAL A 939 -28.06 10.30 -4.83
C VAL A 939 -29.12 11.28 -4.35
N LEU A 940 -28.68 12.38 -3.74
CA LEU A 940 -29.54 13.44 -3.21
C LEU A 940 -29.24 14.72 -3.97
N ARG A 941 -30.12 15.09 -4.89
CA ARG A 941 -29.89 16.23 -5.80
C ARG A 941 -31.15 17.05 -6.09
N THR A 942 -32.29 16.59 -5.59
CA THR A 942 -33.60 17.18 -5.86
C THR A 942 -34.22 17.64 -4.54
N PRO A 943 -34.42 18.95 -4.31
CA PRO A 943 -35.05 19.44 -3.08
C PRO A 943 -36.47 18.90 -2.87
N THR A 944 -36.90 18.77 -1.61
CA THR A 944 -38.26 18.34 -1.27
C THR A 944 -38.78 19.00 0.00
N LYS A 945 -40.10 19.21 0.04
CA LYS A 945 -40.85 19.55 1.25
C LYS A 945 -41.62 18.36 1.83
N SER A 946 -41.77 17.28 1.06
CA SER A 946 -42.43 16.06 1.51
C SER A 946 -41.58 15.37 2.57
N LEU A 947 -42.20 14.94 3.66
CA LEU A 947 -41.52 14.22 4.74
C LEU A 947 -41.47 12.71 4.54
N ALA A 948 -42.20 12.17 3.55
CA ALA A 948 -42.12 10.77 3.18
C ALA A 948 -42.68 10.56 1.77
N ASN A 949 -42.45 9.37 1.21
CA ASN A 949 -43.24 8.87 0.09
C ASN A 949 -43.87 7.50 0.41
N ALA A 950 -44.93 7.17 -0.34
CA ALA A 950 -45.61 5.90 -0.16
C ALA A 950 -44.79 4.75 -0.78
N VAL A 951 -44.83 3.58 -0.14
CA VAL A 951 -44.41 2.32 -0.77
C VAL A 951 -45.45 1.94 -1.82
N LYS A 952 -45.04 1.76 -3.08
CA LYS A 952 -45.97 1.24 -4.09
C LYS A 952 -46.17 -0.25 -3.82
N THR A 953 -47.42 -0.69 -3.68
CA THR A 953 -47.82 -2.03 -3.19
C THR A 953 -47.70 -3.18 -4.20
N LYS A 954 -47.16 -2.95 -5.41
CA LYS A 954 -46.95 -4.05 -6.38
C LYS A 954 -45.73 -4.89 -5.97
N PRO A 955 -45.78 -6.23 -6.10
CA PRO A 955 -44.59 -7.05 -5.91
C PRO A 955 -43.47 -6.54 -6.82
N ALA A 956 -42.22 -6.53 -6.35
CA ALA A 956 -41.09 -6.07 -7.16
C ALA A 956 -40.79 -7.04 -8.32
N VAL A 957 -41.09 -8.33 -8.14
CA VAL A 957 -40.76 -9.42 -9.07
C VAL A 957 -41.86 -10.49 -9.02
N GLN A 958 -42.29 -11.00 -10.18
CA GLN A 958 -43.19 -12.16 -10.29
C GLN A 958 -42.66 -13.13 -11.33
N ASN A 959 -42.52 -14.39 -10.92
CA ASN A 959 -42.24 -15.48 -11.84
C ASN A 959 -43.46 -15.71 -12.73
N VAL A 960 -43.27 -15.59 -14.05
CA VAL A 960 -44.35 -15.75 -15.03
C VAL A 960 -44.23 -17.00 -15.88
N GLN A 961 -43.01 -17.53 -16.03
CA GLN A 961 -42.79 -18.77 -16.78
C GLN A 961 -41.44 -19.38 -16.40
N THR A 962 -41.42 -20.64 -15.98
CA THR A 962 -40.18 -21.43 -15.88
C THR A 962 -39.89 -22.03 -17.24
N LEU A 963 -38.66 -21.88 -17.75
CA LEU A 963 -38.27 -22.48 -19.03
C LEU A 963 -38.01 -23.98 -18.87
N SER A 964 -38.07 -24.71 -19.99
CA SER A 964 -37.75 -26.14 -20.00
C SER A 964 -36.32 -26.39 -19.53
N THR A 965 -36.13 -27.52 -18.84
CA THR A 965 -34.81 -28.02 -18.45
C THR A 965 -34.09 -28.74 -19.60
N ALA A 966 -34.78 -28.94 -20.74
CA ALA A 966 -34.19 -29.57 -21.91
C ALA A 966 -33.41 -28.56 -22.76
N TRP A 967 -32.10 -28.76 -22.92
CA TRP A 967 -31.20 -27.86 -23.62
C TRP A 967 -30.30 -28.60 -24.61
N THR A 968 -30.01 -27.95 -25.74
CA THR A 968 -28.89 -28.35 -26.61
C THR A 968 -27.66 -27.53 -26.23
N VAL A 969 -26.58 -28.19 -25.83
CA VAL A 969 -25.38 -27.56 -25.29
C VAL A 969 -24.19 -27.85 -26.20
N SER A 970 -23.50 -26.80 -26.62
CA SER A 970 -22.29 -26.91 -27.44
C SER A 970 -21.08 -26.40 -26.66
N PHE A 971 -19.98 -27.14 -26.73
CA PHE A 971 -18.70 -26.77 -26.13
C PHE A 971 -17.68 -26.55 -27.25
N ASP A 972 -16.62 -25.78 -26.99
CA ASP A 972 -15.54 -25.60 -27.96
C ASP A 972 -14.60 -26.83 -27.99
N PRO A 973 -14.52 -27.59 -29.10
CA PRO A 973 -13.62 -28.73 -29.21
C PRO A 973 -12.14 -28.33 -29.13
N LYS A 974 -11.78 -27.08 -29.49
CA LYS A 974 -10.41 -26.57 -29.37
C LYS A 974 -9.98 -26.35 -27.92
N LEU A 975 -10.95 -26.23 -27.01
CA LEU A 975 -10.74 -26.15 -25.56
C LEU A 975 -11.03 -27.49 -24.86
N GLY A 976 -11.05 -28.59 -25.61
CA GLY A 976 -11.19 -29.95 -25.09
C GLY A 976 -12.63 -30.39 -24.83
N GLY A 977 -13.63 -29.68 -25.36
CA GLY A 977 -15.04 -30.06 -25.31
C GLY A 977 -15.46 -31.11 -26.36
N PRO A 978 -16.67 -31.68 -26.27
CA PRO A 978 -17.23 -32.58 -27.27
C PRO A 978 -17.27 -31.98 -28.68
N LYS A 979 -17.04 -32.82 -29.71
CA LYS A 979 -17.10 -32.40 -31.14
C LYS A 979 -18.51 -32.04 -31.62
N ALA A 980 -19.53 -32.66 -31.05
CA ALA A 980 -20.93 -32.47 -31.43
C ALA A 980 -21.73 -31.91 -30.23
N PRO A 981 -22.80 -31.13 -30.47
CA PRO A 981 -23.68 -30.68 -29.41
C PRO A 981 -24.30 -31.84 -28.65
N VAL A 982 -24.41 -31.68 -27.33
CA VAL A 982 -25.04 -32.64 -26.42
C VAL A 982 -26.46 -32.19 -26.10
N LYS A 983 -27.40 -33.13 -26.05
CA LYS A 983 -28.77 -32.87 -25.59
C LYS A 983 -28.90 -33.29 -24.14
N TRP A 984 -29.32 -32.38 -23.29
CA TRP A 984 -29.62 -32.66 -21.89
C TRP A 984 -31.11 -32.50 -21.63
N ASN A 985 -31.68 -33.39 -20.84
CA ASN A 985 -33.07 -33.30 -20.38
C ASN A 985 -33.18 -32.50 -19.06
N ALA A 986 -32.07 -32.33 -18.36
CA ALA A 986 -31.94 -31.55 -17.14
C ALA A 986 -30.65 -30.74 -17.14
N LEU A 987 -30.69 -29.56 -16.53
CA LEU A 987 -29.50 -28.76 -16.22
C LEU A 987 -28.64 -29.52 -15.20
N GLN A 988 -27.32 -29.49 -15.37
CA GLN A 988 -26.39 -30.26 -14.54
C GLN A 988 -25.03 -29.56 -14.42
N ASP A 989 -24.31 -29.89 -13.35
CA ASP A 989 -22.93 -29.47 -13.11
C ASP A 989 -21.98 -30.24 -14.04
N TRP A 990 -21.21 -29.52 -14.86
CA TRP A 990 -20.27 -30.12 -15.80
C TRP A 990 -19.24 -31.00 -15.10
N SER A 991 -18.79 -30.60 -13.91
CA SER A 991 -17.73 -31.28 -13.14
C SER A 991 -18.12 -32.69 -12.69
N LEU A 992 -19.42 -33.01 -12.72
CA LEU A 992 -19.97 -34.33 -12.39
C LEU A 992 -20.25 -35.20 -13.62
N SER A 993 -20.02 -34.69 -14.84
CA SER A 993 -20.29 -35.41 -16.09
C SER A 993 -19.47 -36.70 -16.21
N ALA A 994 -20.10 -37.78 -16.69
CA ALA A 994 -19.39 -39.01 -17.03
C ALA A 994 -18.37 -38.80 -18.17
N ASP A 995 -18.68 -37.91 -19.12
CA ASP A 995 -17.80 -37.55 -20.24
C ASP A 995 -16.67 -36.63 -19.77
N SER A 996 -15.42 -37.09 -19.90
CA SER A 996 -14.24 -36.35 -19.47
C SER A 996 -14.00 -35.06 -20.26
N THR A 997 -14.50 -34.96 -21.49
CA THR A 997 -14.41 -33.74 -22.31
C THR A 997 -15.31 -32.63 -21.78
N ILE A 998 -16.36 -32.98 -21.03
CA ILE A 998 -17.24 -32.05 -20.31
C ILE A 998 -16.76 -31.86 -18.87
N ARG A 999 -16.38 -32.95 -18.20
CA ARG A 999 -15.98 -32.97 -16.78
C ARG A 999 -14.88 -31.98 -16.44
N TYR A 1000 -13.87 -31.90 -17.31
CA TYR A 1000 -12.71 -31.02 -17.14
C TYR A 1000 -12.80 -29.77 -18.03
N TYR A 1001 -13.97 -29.43 -18.56
CA TYR A 1001 -14.09 -28.30 -19.46
C TYR A 1001 -13.85 -26.97 -18.72
N SER A 1002 -13.03 -26.10 -19.31
CA SER A 1002 -12.93 -24.70 -18.95
C SER A 1002 -13.06 -23.84 -20.19
N GLY A 1003 -13.96 -22.86 -20.15
CA GLY A 1003 -14.30 -22.03 -21.30
C GLY A 1003 -15.78 -21.71 -21.31
N THR A 1004 -16.30 -21.43 -22.50
CA THR A 1004 -17.70 -21.05 -22.71
C THR A 1004 -18.50 -22.19 -23.33
N ALA A 1005 -19.55 -22.63 -22.66
CA ALA A 1005 -20.54 -23.54 -23.21
C ALA A 1005 -21.80 -22.78 -23.65
N VAL A 1006 -22.32 -23.11 -24.82
CA VAL A 1006 -23.47 -22.43 -25.43
C VAL A 1006 -24.72 -23.28 -25.30
N TYR A 1007 -25.65 -22.84 -24.47
CA TYR A 1007 -26.96 -23.46 -24.26
C TYR A 1007 -27.98 -22.84 -25.21
N THR A 1008 -28.71 -23.67 -25.95
CA THR A 1008 -29.77 -23.21 -26.87
C THR A 1008 -31.09 -23.94 -26.63
N GLN A 1009 -32.18 -23.17 -26.65
CA GLN A 1009 -33.54 -23.72 -26.71
C GLN A 1009 -34.51 -22.70 -27.33
N ASN A 1010 -35.76 -23.12 -27.48
CA ASN A 1010 -36.86 -22.22 -27.83
C ASN A 1010 -37.89 -22.19 -26.70
N PHE A 1011 -38.54 -21.04 -26.52
CA PHE A 1011 -39.69 -20.93 -25.63
C PHE A 1011 -40.78 -20.06 -26.25
N ASN A 1012 -42.03 -20.28 -25.83
CA ASN A 1012 -43.15 -19.45 -26.26
C ASN A 1012 -43.43 -18.37 -25.22
N TRP A 1013 -43.57 -17.12 -25.66
CA TRP A 1013 -43.94 -15.98 -24.84
C TRP A 1013 -45.34 -15.48 -25.22
N LYS A 1014 -46.25 -15.49 -24.24
CA LYS A 1014 -47.57 -14.88 -24.39
C LYS A 1014 -47.40 -13.38 -24.10
N ALA A 1015 -47.38 -12.55 -25.14
CA ALA A 1015 -47.16 -11.11 -25.03
C ALA A 1015 -48.20 -10.45 -24.11
N ASN A 1016 -47.88 -10.35 -22.82
CA ASN A 1016 -48.78 -9.89 -21.78
C ASN A 1016 -48.12 -8.82 -20.88
N ALA A 1017 -46.96 -8.29 -21.28
CA ALA A 1017 -46.30 -7.20 -20.57
C ALA A 1017 -47.07 -5.90 -20.81
N LYS A 1018 -47.55 -5.27 -19.73
CA LYS A 1018 -48.24 -3.98 -19.79
C LYS A 1018 -47.21 -2.83 -19.93
N PRO A 1019 -47.63 -1.63 -20.39
CA PRO A 1019 -46.77 -0.45 -20.32
C PRO A 1019 -46.22 -0.24 -18.90
N GLY A 1020 -44.89 -0.14 -18.78
CA GLY A 1020 -44.20 -0.02 -17.48
C GLY A 1020 -43.79 -1.35 -16.83
N GLU A 1021 -44.03 -2.51 -17.45
CA GLU A 1021 -43.52 -3.81 -17.02
C GLU A 1021 -42.26 -4.17 -17.82
N SER A 1022 -41.20 -4.60 -17.11
CA SER A 1022 -40.01 -5.18 -17.73
C SER A 1022 -40.01 -6.71 -17.53
N VAL A 1023 -39.51 -7.45 -18.50
CA VAL A 1023 -39.37 -8.91 -18.46
C VAL A 1023 -37.90 -9.26 -18.37
N TRP A 1024 -37.53 -9.92 -17.27
CA TRP A 1024 -36.18 -10.33 -16.95
C TRP A 1024 -36.05 -11.84 -17.06
N LEU A 1025 -34.86 -12.30 -17.42
CA LEU A 1025 -34.50 -13.71 -17.36
C LEU A 1025 -33.62 -13.94 -16.12
N ASN A 1026 -34.16 -14.63 -15.12
CA ASN A 1026 -33.41 -15.10 -13.97
C ASN A 1026 -32.83 -16.49 -14.27
N LEU A 1027 -31.51 -16.64 -14.12
CA LEU A 1027 -30.79 -17.87 -14.45
C LEU A 1027 -30.68 -18.83 -13.27
N GLY A 1028 -31.14 -18.44 -12.09
CA GLY A 1028 -30.94 -19.21 -10.86
C GLY A 1028 -29.45 -19.27 -10.52
N ARG A 1029 -28.91 -20.48 -10.34
CA ARG A 1029 -27.48 -20.68 -10.06
C ARG A 1029 -26.68 -20.82 -11.36
N VAL A 1030 -25.62 -20.02 -11.47
CA VAL A 1030 -24.64 -20.03 -12.56
C VAL A 1030 -23.24 -20.11 -11.95
N ASP A 1031 -22.42 -21.06 -12.39
CA ASP A 1031 -21.00 -21.13 -12.07
C ASP A 1031 -20.19 -20.97 -13.38
N ASN A 1032 -19.74 -19.77 -13.77
CA ASN A 1032 -19.61 -18.56 -12.94
C ASN A 1032 -20.28 -17.29 -13.51
N LEU A 1033 -20.34 -17.15 -14.85
CA LEU A 1033 -20.98 -16.01 -15.52
C LEU A 1033 -21.76 -16.50 -16.74
N ALA A 1034 -22.79 -15.76 -17.14
CA ALA A 1034 -23.59 -16.09 -18.32
C ALA A 1034 -23.97 -14.86 -19.16
N GLU A 1035 -23.63 -14.86 -20.45
CA GLU A 1035 -24.14 -13.89 -21.42
C GLU A 1035 -25.41 -14.44 -22.07
N VAL A 1036 -26.46 -13.60 -22.14
CA VAL A 1036 -27.77 -14.01 -22.63
C VAL A 1036 -28.07 -13.29 -23.95
N ILE A 1037 -28.50 -14.05 -24.94
CA ILE A 1037 -28.87 -13.57 -26.26
C ILE A 1037 -30.26 -14.13 -26.58
N VAL A 1038 -31.21 -13.24 -26.88
CA VAL A 1038 -32.58 -13.62 -27.24
C VAL A 1038 -32.90 -13.10 -28.64
N ASN A 1039 -33.34 -13.97 -29.55
CA ASN A 1039 -33.62 -13.64 -30.95
C ASN A 1039 -32.45 -12.88 -31.64
N GLY A 1040 -31.20 -13.24 -31.32
CA GLY A 1040 -30.00 -12.59 -31.86
C GLY A 1040 -29.60 -11.27 -31.18
N VAL A 1041 -30.38 -10.77 -30.22
CA VAL A 1041 -30.09 -9.53 -29.48
C VAL A 1041 -29.35 -9.86 -28.17
N PRO A 1042 -28.13 -9.32 -27.94
CA PRO A 1042 -27.46 -9.43 -26.64
C PRO A 1042 -28.22 -8.67 -25.56
N CYS A 1043 -28.57 -9.34 -24.46
CA CYS A 1043 -29.36 -8.79 -23.36
C CYS A 1043 -28.50 -8.43 -22.13
N GLY A 1044 -27.22 -8.79 -22.13
CA GLY A 1044 -26.26 -8.51 -21.04
C GLY A 1044 -25.63 -9.77 -20.46
N VAL A 1045 -24.79 -9.57 -19.45
CA VAL A 1045 -24.04 -10.63 -18.76
C VAL A 1045 -24.43 -10.67 -17.29
N ALA A 1046 -24.95 -11.81 -16.84
CA ALA A 1046 -25.16 -12.11 -15.43
C ALA A 1046 -23.85 -12.64 -14.83
N TRP A 1047 -23.15 -11.79 -14.07
CA TRP A 1047 -21.83 -12.10 -13.50
C TRP A 1047 -21.77 -12.08 -11.97
N THR A 1048 -22.83 -11.58 -11.32
CA THR A 1048 -22.97 -11.54 -9.87
C THR A 1048 -24.46 -11.57 -9.50
N ALA A 1049 -24.76 -11.69 -8.20
CA ALA A 1049 -26.13 -11.73 -7.73
C ALA A 1049 -26.83 -10.36 -7.89
N PRO A 1050 -28.11 -10.31 -8.31
CA PRO A 1050 -28.90 -11.45 -8.75
C PRO A 1050 -28.52 -11.85 -10.18
N TYR A 1051 -28.42 -13.14 -10.47
CA TYR A 1051 -28.02 -13.65 -11.80
C TYR A 1051 -29.17 -13.54 -12.81
N ARG A 1052 -29.49 -12.30 -13.20
CA ARG A 1052 -30.57 -11.99 -14.15
C ARG A 1052 -30.20 -10.85 -15.08
N VAL A 1053 -30.87 -10.81 -16.23
CA VAL A 1053 -30.72 -9.75 -17.24
C VAL A 1053 -32.08 -9.31 -17.78
N ASP A 1054 -32.18 -8.06 -18.23
CA ASP A 1054 -33.39 -7.55 -18.88
C ASP A 1054 -33.45 -8.05 -20.33
N ILE A 1055 -34.52 -8.76 -20.69
CA ILE A 1055 -34.75 -9.27 -22.04
C ILE A 1055 -35.93 -8.57 -22.74
N THR A 1056 -36.52 -7.54 -22.13
CA THR A 1056 -37.76 -6.89 -22.56
C THR A 1056 -37.72 -6.49 -24.03
N LYS A 1057 -36.62 -5.86 -24.46
CA LYS A 1057 -36.46 -5.34 -25.83
C LYS A 1057 -36.20 -6.43 -26.88
N ALA A 1058 -35.82 -7.63 -26.45
CA ALA A 1058 -35.48 -8.75 -27.33
C ALA A 1058 -36.65 -9.73 -27.52
N LEU A 1059 -37.65 -9.70 -26.65
CA LEU A 1059 -38.80 -10.59 -26.68
C LEU A 1059 -39.78 -10.26 -27.83
N LYS A 1060 -40.36 -11.30 -28.42
CA LYS A 1060 -41.49 -11.20 -29.36
C LYS A 1060 -42.65 -12.12 -28.94
N PRO A 1061 -43.90 -11.81 -29.32
CA PRO A 1061 -45.01 -12.73 -29.12
C PRO A 1061 -44.76 -14.07 -29.83
N GLY A 1062 -45.16 -15.18 -29.19
CA GLY A 1062 -44.98 -16.52 -29.75
C GLY A 1062 -43.57 -17.08 -29.52
N LYS A 1063 -43.00 -17.75 -30.52
CA LYS A 1063 -41.73 -18.48 -30.39
C LYS A 1063 -40.53 -17.53 -30.32
N ASN A 1064 -39.71 -17.70 -29.30
CA ASN A 1064 -38.45 -16.99 -29.08
C ASN A 1064 -37.29 -17.99 -29.05
N GLU A 1065 -36.19 -17.64 -29.70
CA GLU A 1065 -34.93 -18.36 -29.60
C GLU A 1065 -34.10 -17.76 -28.47
N ILE A 1066 -33.54 -18.61 -27.62
CA ILE A 1066 -32.63 -18.21 -26.55
C ILE A 1066 -31.31 -18.95 -26.65
N LYS A 1067 -30.24 -18.19 -26.48
CA LYS A 1067 -28.87 -18.64 -26.36
C LYS A 1067 -28.29 -18.11 -25.06
N ILE A 1068 -27.71 -18.98 -24.24
CA ILE A 1068 -27.02 -18.62 -22.99
C ILE A 1068 -25.59 -19.13 -23.08
N GLU A 1069 -24.62 -18.21 -23.08
CA GLU A 1069 -23.19 -18.51 -23.09
C GLU A 1069 -22.66 -18.52 -21.67
N VAL A 1070 -22.44 -19.70 -21.09
CA VAL A 1070 -22.00 -19.87 -19.71
C VAL A 1070 -20.51 -20.10 -19.66
N THR A 1071 -19.81 -19.36 -18.81
CA THR A 1071 -18.34 -19.39 -18.72
C THR A 1071 -17.89 -19.63 -17.27
N ASN A 1072 -16.99 -20.61 -17.07
CA ASN A 1072 -16.37 -20.91 -15.78
C ASN A 1072 -14.92 -20.38 -15.71
N THR A 1073 -14.07 -20.97 -14.88
CA THR A 1073 -12.64 -20.60 -14.73
C THR A 1073 -11.70 -21.68 -15.27
N TRP A 1074 -10.40 -21.39 -15.37
CA TRP A 1074 -9.38 -22.32 -15.91
C TRP A 1074 -9.04 -23.53 -15.04
N ALA A 1075 -9.37 -23.51 -13.74
CA ALA A 1075 -8.96 -24.53 -12.78
C ALA A 1075 -9.28 -25.97 -13.24
N ASN A 1076 -10.48 -26.23 -13.75
CA ASN A 1076 -10.92 -27.58 -14.14
C ASN A 1076 -10.13 -28.14 -15.32
N ARG A 1077 -9.89 -27.34 -16.36
CA ARG A 1077 -9.10 -27.76 -17.52
C ARG A 1077 -7.63 -27.97 -17.19
N LEU A 1078 -7.05 -27.12 -16.34
CA LEU A 1078 -5.69 -27.30 -15.85
C LEU A 1078 -5.54 -28.59 -15.03
N MET A 1079 -6.51 -28.89 -14.14
CA MET A 1079 -6.55 -30.17 -13.42
C MET A 1079 -6.70 -31.38 -14.36
N GLY A 1080 -7.50 -31.24 -15.42
CA GLY A 1080 -7.69 -32.28 -16.42
C GLY A 1080 -6.44 -32.55 -17.25
N ASP A 1081 -5.79 -31.49 -17.72
CA ASP A 1081 -4.58 -31.56 -18.56
C ASP A 1081 -3.37 -32.07 -17.77
N HIS A 1082 -3.23 -31.71 -16.50
CA HIS A 1082 -2.12 -32.18 -15.67
C HIS A 1082 -2.09 -33.72 -15.50
N ARG A 1083 -3.21 -34.40 -15.79
CA ARG A 1083 -3.30 -35.87 -15.79
C ARG A 1083 -2.85 -36.51 -17.11
N LEU A 1084 -2.64 -35.71 -18.15
CA LEU A 1084 -2.28 -36.16 -19.48
C LEU A 1084 -0.76 -36.00 -19.72
N PRO A 1085 -0.17 -36.84 -20.58
CA PRO A 1085 1.15 -36.58 -21.15
C PRO A 1085 1.22 -35.17 -21.76
N LYS A 1086 2.38 -34.51 -21.65
CA LYS A 1086 2.57 -33.10 -22.02
C LYS A 1086 2.15 -32.77 -23.46
N GLU A 1087 2.29 -33.74 -24.35
CA GLU A 1087 2.02 -33.69 -25.79
C GLU A 1087 0.51 -33.74 -26.09
N LYS A 1088 -0.29 -34.16 -25.10
CA LYS A 1088 -1.75 -34.21 -25.16
C LYS A 1088 -2.41 -33.07 -24.38
N GLN A 1089 -1.64 -32.25 -23.68
CA GLN A 1089 -2.14 -31.06 -23.00
C GLN A 1089 -2.47 -29.99 -24.05
N ILE A 1090 -3.63 -29.36 -23.90
CA ILE A 1090 -4.05 -28.26 -24.77
C ILE A 1090 -3.83 -26.90 -24.12
N THR A 1091 -3.56 -26.90 -22.81
CA THR A 1091 -3.20 -25.72 -22.04
C THR A 1091 -1.68 -25.58 -21.89
N TRP A 1092 -1.23 -24.34 -21.74
CA TRP A 1092 0.14 -24.00 -21.39
C TRP A 1092 0.15 -22.72 -20.54
N THR A 1093 0.92 -22.75 -19.45
CA THR A 1093 1.23 -21.58 -18.61
C THR A 1093 2.56 -21.78 -17.88
N ASN A 1094 3.25 -20.69 -17.55
CA ASN A 1094 4.43 -20.71 -16.66
C ASN A 1094 4.04 -20.62 -15.17
N ALA A 1095 2.76 -20.39 -14.83
CA ALA A 1095 2.32 -20.37 -13.45
C ALA A 1095 2.58 -21.74 -12.78
N PRO A 1096 3.21 -21.80 -11.60
CA PRO A 1096 3.42 -23.04 -10.88
C PRO A 1096 2.10 -23.79 -10.63
N TYR A 1097 2.08 -25.09 -10.86
CA TYR A 1097 0.90 -25.92 -10.61
C TYR A 1097 0.65 -26.06 -9.10
N ARG A 1098 -0.55 -25.66 -8.65
CA ARG A 1098 -0.96 -25.68 -7.22
C ARG A 1098 -2.27 -26.41 -6.96
N LEU A 1099 -2.86 -27.02 -7.98
CA LEU A 1099 -4.19 -27.63 -7.94
C LEU A 1099 -4.19 -29.11 -7.50
N GLU A 1100 -3.03 -29.65 -7.13
CA GLU A 1100 -2.90 -31.03 -6.68
C GLU A 1100 -3.81 -31.34 -5.48
N GLY A 1101 -4.54 -32.45 -5.56
CA GLY A 1101 -5.47 -32.89 -4.52
C GLY A 1101 -6.71 -32.00 -4.32
N LYS A 1102 -6.91 -30.94 -5.13
CA LYS A 1102 -8.10 -30.09 -5.06
C LYS A 1102 -9.28 -30.73 -5.81
N PRO A 1103 -10.52 -30.54 -5.34
CA PRO A 1103 -11.70 -30.98 -6.07
C PRO A 1103 -11.90 -30.12 -7.32
N LEU A 1104 -12.58 -30.69 -8.33
CA LEU A 1104 -13.11 -29.88 -9.43
C LEU A 1104 -14.09 -28.84 -8.90
N LEU A 1105 -14.07 -27.67 -9.52
CA LEU A 1105 -15.00 -26.60 -9.20
C LEU A 1105 -16.34 -26.86 -9.90
N PRO A 1106 -17.48 -26.52 -9.27
CA PRO A 1106 -18.77 -26.49 -9.95
C PRO A 1106 -18.69 -25.64 -11.22
N ALA A 1107 -19.38 -26.09 -12.28
CA ALA A 1107 -19.39 -25.36 -13.54
C ALA A 1107 -20.70 -25.56 -14.30
N GLY A 1108 -21.19 -24.46 -14.89
CA GLY A 1108 -22.34 -24.48 -15.79
C GLY A 1108 -23.56 -23.73 -15.30
N LEU A 1109 -24.67 -23.95 -16.01
CA LEU A 1109 -25.99 -23.43 -15.68
C LEU A 1109 -26.76 -24.49 -14.93
N MET A 1110 -27.13 -24.19 -13.68
CA MET A 1110 -27.86 -25.10 -12.80
C MET A 1110 -29.35 -24.74 -12.73
N GLY A 1111 -29.70 -23.48 -13.00
CA GLY A 1111 -31.10 -23.05 -13.00
C GLY A 1111 -31.69 -22.94 -11.58
N PRO A 1112 -33.04 -22.96 -11.47
CA PRO A 1112 -33.99 -22.96 -12.59
C PRO A 1112 -33.91 -21.66 -13.40
N VAL A 1113 -34.19 -21.73 -14.70
CA VAL A 1113 -34.27 -20.56 -15.58
C VAL A 1113 -35.71 -20.07 -15.65
N VAL A 1114 -35.95 -18.83 -15.24
CA VAL A 1114 -37.29 -18.29 -15.02
C VAL A 1114 -37.42 -16.91 -15.68
N LEU A 1115 -38.53 -16.70 -16.39
CA LEU A 1115 -38.97 -15.38 -16.80
C LEU A 1115 -39.68 -14.71 -15.63
N GLU A 1116 -39.22 -13.51 -15.32
CA GLU A 1116 -39.72 -12.67 -14.24
C GLU A 1116 -40.31 -11.39 -14.84
N LYS A 1117 -41.52 -11.02 -14.41
CA LYS A 1117 -41.99 -9.64 -14.55
C LYS A 1117 -41.44 -8.83 -13.39
N VAL A 1118 -40.77 -7.73 -13.70
CA VAL A 1118 -40.23 -6.80 -12.72
C VAL A 1118 -40.98 -5.48 -12.86
N TRP A 1119 -41.58 -5.06 -11.75
CA TRP A 1119 -42.25 -3.76 -11.63
C TRP A 1119 -41.36 -2.82 -10.85
N ARG A 1120 -41.27 -1.58 -11.32
CA ARG A 1120 -40.43 -0.55 -10.71
C ARG A 1120 -41.24 0.71 -10.44
#